data_AF-A0A7V1DPR0-F1
#
_entry.id   AF-A0A7V1DPR0-F1
#
_cell.length_a   1.000
_cell.length_b   1.000
_cell.length_c   1.000
_cell.angle_alpha   90.00
_cell.angle_beta   90.00
_cell.angle_gamma   90.00
#
_symmetry.space_group_name_H-M   'P 1'
#
loop_
_entity.id
_entity.type
_entity.pdbx_description
1 polymer ?
#
loop_
_entity_poly.entity_id
_entity_poly.type
_entity_poly.pdbx_seq_one_letter_code
_entity_poly.pdbx_strand_id
1 'polypeptide(L)'
;MAVNPANGRVYVSNTEARNEVRFEGPGIFGGSTVRGRLHQARITVLDGSNVLPRHLNKHIDYDVSPAPPSVNRASLAIPLDMAVSSDGGTLYVAAFGSSKVGVFATSQLEADTFVPSAKNHIEIAGGGPAGLVLNESANRLYVLTRFDHAVAIIDLAKRKEVDRVWLHNPEPFSIMAGRRFLYDARHTSSNGEASCASCHVFADLDSLAWDLGNPDDVVQPNPNPFRLGPVGDASFHPLKGPMTTQTLRGLATHGPMHWRGDRTGGAIAGGSALDEDAAFKAFNVAFEGLLGRKQRLRDEEMQRFTDFILQIIPPPNPVRNLDNSLTPDQQAGRDFYFNHAVDAGVLTCSSCHVLNPSQGFFGTDGRSSFEGETQHFKIAHLRNAYAKVGMFGMLPHPQLPGGPSAHQGDQIRGFGFLHDGSVDTLFRFFTATVFTFPSDTQRRQVEQFVLAFDSNLAPIVGQQVTLTATNSAVAGPRVDLLLARAAVGECDVVAKATVSGETRGWYRNASGSFQPDRQAEAPWTDAALRALASTPGQEVTYTCVPPGSGPRIAVDRDADGVFDGDERDAGTDPDRETSVPNAAIVCANSTPLPQARLTITKNQAPVGDENFRLRADVLVDPMVAGALDPMASGVQIRIDTQAGNPIYNRVVPRGEGSAKGYPGWTVNSKRTRWTYRDPKGVRSPGVRKVVVENRSNQTPGLLRVSVTASKSAFAVGMADLPLRLTVVLGTRDQGALGLCGELAFHPDSGTPPRCRMSTNGSTVSCGS
;
A
#
# COMPACT_ATOMS: atom_id res chain seq x y z
N MET A 1 0.58 -15.91 -16.35
CA MET A 1 0.84 -17.10 -17.18
C MET A 1 1.80 -16.72 -18.31
N ALA A 2 2.56 -17.67 -18.85
CA ALA A 2 3.47 -17.45 -19.98
C ALA A 2 3.42 -18.62 -20.95
N VAL A 3 3.72 -18.40 -22.23
CA VAL A 3 3.77 -19.45 -23.26
C VAL A 3 5.21 -19.64 -23.69
N ASN A 4 5.67 -20.89 -23.75
CA ASN A 4 6.97 -21.21 -24.30
C ASN A 4 6.92 -21.10 -25.84
N PRO A 5 7.70 -20.19 -26.45
CA PRO A 5 7.61 -19.94 -27.89
C PRO A 5 8.14 -21.10 -28.75
N ALA A 6 8.99 -21.98 -28.19
CA ALA A 6 9.59 -23.07 -28.94
C ALA A 6 8.72 -24.34 -28.99
N ASN A 7 7.89 -24.58 -27.97
CA ASN A 7 7.11 -25.82 -27.86
C ASN A 7 5.61 -25.63 -27.56
N GLY A 8 5.15 -24.38 -27.38
CA GLY A 8 3.74 -24.05 -27.14
C GLY A 8 3.20 -24.39 -25.75
N ARG A 9 4.03 -24.92 -24.83
CA ARG A 9 3.60 -25.23 -23.45
C ARG A 9 3.26 -23.94 -22.70
N VAL A 10 2.25 -24.02 -21.84
CA VAL A 10 1.80 -22.88 -21.03
C VAL A 10 2.25 -23.08 -19.58
N TYR A 11 2.85 -22.05 -18.99
CA TYR A 11 3.24 -22.00 -17.60
C TYR A 11 2.27 -21.11 -16.82
N VAL A 12 1.69 -21.64 -15.75
CA VAL A 12 0.75 -20.92 -14.88
C VAL A 12 1.31 -20.88 -13.47
N SER A 13 1.69 -19.69 -13.00
CA SER A 13 2.04 -19.48 -11.59
C SER A 13 0.78 -19.64 -10.73
N ASN A 14 0.91 -20.38 -9.63
CA ASN A 14 -0.16 -20.57 -8.65
C ASN A 14 0.43 -21.00 -7.29
N THR A 15 -0.45 -21.31 -6.36
CA THR A 15 -0.08 -21.91 -5.08
C THR A 15 -1.01 -23.06 -4.75
N GLU A 16 -0.56 -23.94 -3.87
CA GLU A 16 -1.42 -24.94 -3.24
C GLU A 16 -1.59 -24.64 -1.76
N ALA A 17 -2.83 -24.40 -1.36
CA ALA A 17 -3.20 -24.36 0.03
C ALA A 17 -3.20 -25.76 0.64
N ARG A 18 -2.72 -25.89 1.88
CA ARG A 18 -2.79 -27.11 2.69
C ARG A 18 -3.89 -27.01 3.75
N ASN A 19 -5.06 -26.50 3.36
CA ASN A 19 -6.15 -26.21 4.27
C ASN A 19 -6.86 -27.48 4.79
N GLU A 20 -6.56 -28.64 4.22
CA GLU A 20 -6.91 -29.96 4.77
C GLU A 20 -6.07 -30.34 6.00
N VAL A 21 -4.90 -29.72 6.18
CA VAL A 21 -4.02 -29.96 7.33
C VAL A 21 -4.44 -29.06 8.49
N ARG A 22 -4.77 -29.71 9.61
CA ARG A 22 -5.05 -29.09 10.90
C ARG A 22 -3.84 -29.36 11.79
N PHE A 23 -3.38 -28.52 12.68
CA PHE A 23 -3.87 -27.25 13.18
C PHE A 23 -2.79 -26.16 12.97
N GLU A 24 -2.96 -24.94 13.47
CA GLU A 24 -1.79 -24.05 13.67
C GLU A 24 -1.02 -24.46 14.94
N GLY A 25 0.15 -23.87 15.18
CA GLY A 25 0.94 -24.15 16.38
C GLY A 25 1.91 -25.34 16.25
N PRO A 26 2.51 -25.81 17.35
CA PRO A 26 3.53 -26.86 17.30
C PRO A 26 2.97 -28.27 17.07
N GLY A 27 1.68 -28.50 17.31
CA GLY A 27 1.02 -29.78 17.04
C GLY A 27 1.37 -30.87 18.05
N ILE A 28 1.75 -30.50 19.28
CA ILE A 28 2.22 -31.45 20.32
C ILE A 28 1.05 -32.31 20.81
N PHE A 29 -0.07 -31.67 21.17
CA PHE A 29 -1.28 -32.33 21.63
C PHE A 29 -2.11 -32.88 20.45
N GLY A 30 -2.24 -32.10 19.37
CA GLY A 30 -3.07 -32.46 18.22
C GLY A 30 -2.47 -33.49 17.26
N GLY A 31 -1.16 -33.75 17.34
CA GLY A 31 -0.45 -34.69 16.46
C GLY A 31 -0.36 -34.26 14.99
N SER A 32 -0.74 -33.03 14.65
CA SER A 32 -0.72 -32.51 13.29
C SER A 32 -0.60 -30.97 13.29
N THR A 33 0.12 -30.42 12.31
CA THR A 33 0.34 -28.98 12.17
C THR A 33 0.54 -28.54 10.72
N VAL A 34 -0.03 -27.38 10.37
CA VAL A 34 0.19 -26.67 9.10
C VAL A 34 1.29 -25.60 9.22
N ARG A 35 1.90 -25.46 10.39
CA ARG A 35 2.93 -24.45 10.67
C ARG A 35 4.08 -24.53 9.68
N GLY A 36 4.31 -23.44 8.96
CA GLY A 36 5.33 -23.34 7.91
C GLY A 36 4.96 -24.03 6.58
N ARG A 37 3.79 -24.68 6.48
CA ARG A 37 3.35 -25.44 5.29
C ARG A 37 1.96 -25.02 4.79
N LEU A 38 1.51 -23.78 5.06
CA LEU A 38 0.16 -23.33 4.65
C LEU A 38 -0.04 -23.26 3.14
N HIS A 39 0.92 -22.74 2.39
CA HIS A 39 0.85 -22.61 0.93
C HIS A 39 2.16 -23.04 0.30
N GLN A 40 2.07 -23.83 -0.78
CA GLN A 40 3.22 -24.24 -1.58
C GLN A 40 3.26 -23.43 -2.87
N ALA A 41 4.37 -22.74 -3.14
CA ALA A 41 4.52 -21.98 -4.37
C ALA A 41 4.72 -22.92 -5.57
N ARG A 42 4.00 -22.69 -6.67
CA ARG A 42 3.95 -23.61 -7.80
C ARG A 42 4.03 -22.91 -9.15
N ILE A 43 4.49 -23.66 -10.14
CA ILE A 43 4.23 -23.40 -11.56
C ILE A 43 3.59 -24.66 -12.13
N THR A 44 2.39 -24.53 -12.71
CA THR A 44 1.74 -25.62 -13.45
C THR A 44 2.10 -25.53 -14.92
N VAL A 45 2.58 -26.63 -15.48
CA VAL A 45 2.87 -26.79 -16.91
C VAL A 45 1.63 -27.40 -17.57
N LEU A 46 1.15 -26.76 -18.63
CA LEU A 46 0.12 -27.30 -19.52
C LEU A 46 0.77 -27.66 -20.85
N ASP A 47 0.66 -28.92 -21.26
CA ASP A 47 1.25 -29.43 -22.50
C ASP A 47 0.22 -29.76 -23.60
N GLY A 48 -1.04 -29.37 -23.36
CA GLY A 48 -2.17 -29.64 -24.25
C GLY A 48 -2.94 -30.92 -23.92
N SER A 49 -2.37 -31.83 -23.12
CA SER A 49 -3.04 -33.07 -22.68
C SER A 49 -3.04 -33.24 -21.16
N ASN A 50 -2.07 -32.64 -20.47
CA ASN A 50 -1.84 -32.82 -19.04
C ASN A 50 -1.78 -31.48 -18.31
N VAL A 51 -2.19 -31.51 -17.04
CA VAL A 51 -2.04 -30.42 -16.08
C VAL A 51 -1.00 -30.85 -15.05
N LEU A 52 0.19 -30.25 -15.11
CA LEU A 52 1.38 -30.76 -14.44
C LEU A 52 1.92 -29.74 -13.41
N PRO A 53 1.44 -29.77 -12.15
CA PRO A 53 1.91 -28.86 -11.11
C PRO A 53 3.36 -29.16 -10.70
N ARG A 54 4.16 -28.12 -10.47
CA ARG A 54 5.56 -28.21 -10.03
C ARG A 54 5.75 -27.39 -8.75
N HIS A 55 6.11 -28.06 -7.66
CA HIS A 55 6.39 -27.41 -6.38
C HIS A 55 7.78 -26.75 -6.43
N LEU A 56 7.82 -25.43 -6.35
CA LEU A 56 9.05 -24.65 -6.53
C LEU A 56 10.05 -24.82 -5.38
N ASN A 57 9.58 -25.18 -4.19
CA ASN A 57 10.39 -25.25 -2.97
C ASN A 57 10.49 -26.66 -2.39
N LYS A 58 10.62 -27.68 -3.26
CA LYS A 58 10.72 -29.10 -2.85
C LYS A 58 11.94 -29.46 -1.98
N HIS A 59 12.83 -28.49 -1.70
CA HIS A 59 13.94 -28.62 -0.76
C HIS A 59 13.55 -28.36 0.70
N ILE A 60 12.32 -27.86 0.95
CA ILE A 60 11.84 -27.59 2.30
C ILE A 60 11.49 -28.91 2.99
N ASP A 61 12.17 -29.18 4.10
CA ASP A 61 11.70 -30.13 5.11
C ASP A 61 10.73 -29.40 6.04
N TYR A 62 9.44 -29.73 5.95
CA TYR A 62 8.39 -29.07 6.73
C TYR A 62 8.32 -29.55 8.18
N ASP A 63 9.03 -30.63 8.52
CA ASP A 63 9.11 -31.12 9.90
C ASP A 63 10.15 -30.32 10.73
N VAL A 64 10.91 -29.44 10.08
CA VAL A 64 11.93 -28.59 10.71
C VAL A 64 11.46 -27.14 10.82
N SER A 65 11.10 -26.73 12.03
CA SER A 65 10.66 -25.37 12.34
C SER A 65 11.37 -24.81 13.59
N PRO A 66 12.09 -23.67 13.50
CA PRO A 66 12.32 -22.87 12.30
C PRO A 66 13.26 -23.55 11.30
N ALA A 67 12.99 -23.40 10.00
CA ALA A 67 13.84 -23.91 8.95
C ALA A 67 15.25 -23.25 8.94
N PRO A 68 16.30 -23.96 8.50
CA PRO A 68 17.64 -23.39 8.35
C PRO A 68 17.67 -22.16 7.42
N PRO A 69 18.52 -21.14 7.66
CA PRO A 69 18.58 -19.95 6.81
C PRO A 69 18.87 -20.20 5.33
N SER A 70 19.55 -21.31 5.00
CA SER A 70 19.79 -21.73 3.61
C SER A 70 18.50 -22.09 2.88
N VAL A 71 17.52 -22.69 3.57
CA VAL A 71 16.21 -23.03 3.01
C VAL A 71 15.49 -21.76 2.57
N ASN A 72 15.37 -20.78 3.47
CA ASN A 72 14.78 -19.47 3.18
C ASN A 72 15.44 -18.75 1.98
N ARG A 73 16.78 -18.76 1.91
CA ARG A 73 17.50 -18.18 0.77
C ARG A 73 17.22 -18.91 -0.55
N ALA A 74 16.98 -20.21 -0.52
CA ALA A 74 16.66 -21.01 -1.70
C ALA A 74 15.16 -21.02 -2.05
N SER A 75 14.29 -20.42 -1.24
CA SER A 75 12.85 -20.40 -1.50
C SER A 75 12.38 -19.23 -2.37
N LEU A 76 11.27 -19.45 -3.06
CA LEU A 76 10.47 -18.49 -3.83
C LEU A 76 9.03 -18.47 -3.30
N ALA A 77 8.46 -17.28 -3.18
CA ALA A 77 7.12 -17.04 -2.67
C ALA A 77 6.35 -16.09 -3.59
N ILE A 78 5.04 -16.33 -3.71
CA ILE A 78 4.10 -15.52 -4.50
C ILE A 78 4.64 -15.31 -5.94
N PRO A 79 4.78 -16.38 -6.74
CA PRO A 79 5.19 -16.26 -8.13
C PRO A 79 4.10 -15.51 -8.91
N LEU A 80 4.47 -14.43 -9.61
CA LEU A 80 3.55 -13.61 -10.40
C LEU A 80 3.88 -13.74 -11.89
N ASP A 81 4.46 -12.69 -12.47
CA ASP A 81 4.76 -12.60 -13.87
C ASP A 81 5.93 -13.49 -14.29
N MET A 82 5.94 -13.89 -15.56
CA MET A 82 6.86 -14.86 -16.12
C MET A 82 7.25 -14.47 -17.54
N ALA A 83 8.54 -14.60 -17.86
CA ALA A 83 9.07 -14.37 -19.20
C ALA A 83 9.89 -15.59 -19.66
N VAL A 84 9.65 -16.07 -20.87
CA VAL A 84 10.38 -17.19 -21.48
C VAL A 84 11.35 -16.65 -22.52
N SER A 85 12.55 -17.23 -22.59
CA SER A 85 13.50 -16.87 -23.64
C SER A 85 13.00 -17.23 -25.04
N SER A 86 13.49 -16.54 -26.06
CA SER A 86 13.06 -16.72 -27.46
C SER A 86 13.33 -18.15 -27.98
N ASP A 87 14.39 -18.79 -27.49
CA ASP A 87 14.73 -20.19 -27.75
C ASP A 87 13.91 -21.20 -26.94
N GLY A 88 13.06 -20.73 -26.02
CA GLY A 88 12.24 -21.55 -25.14
C GLY A 88 13.01 -22.28 -24.03
N GLY A 89 14.31 -22.04 -23.86
CA GLY A 89 15.18 -22.79 -22.95
C GLY A 89 15.17 -22.32 -21.49
N THR A 90 14.82 -21.06 -21.25
CA THR A 90 14.87 -20.42 -19.92
C THR A 90 13.56 -19.75 -19.57
N LEU A 91 13.07 -19.98 -18.35
CA LEU A 91 11.94 -19.28 -17.75
C LEU A 91 12.44 -18.39 -16.60
N TYR A 92 12.08 -17.10 -16.65
CA TYR A 92 12.25 -16.13 -15.59
C TYR A 92 10.92 -15.93 -14.86
N VAL A 93 10.94 -15.90 -13.52
CA VAL A 93 9.73 -15.82 -12.68
C VAL A 93 9.89 -14.73 -11.63
N ALA A 94 8.99 -13.75 -11.61
CA ALA A 94 8.95 -12.74 -10.57
C ALA A 94 8.40 -13.35 -9.28
N ALA A 95 9.27 -13.55 -8.28
CA ALA A 95 8.86 -14.07 -6.96
C ALA A 95 8.63 -12.91 -6.00
N PHE A 96 7.41 -12.38 -6.03
CA PHE A 96 7.01 -11.16 -5.35
C PHE A 96 7.31 -11.19 -3.85
N GLY A 97 7.01 -12.32 -3.20
CA GLY A 97 7.19 -12.49 -1.76
C GLY A 97 8.62 -12.81 -1.32
N SER A 98 9.56 -13.01 -2.25
CA SER A 98 10.95 -13.34 -1.92
C SER A 98 11.98 -12.34 -2.44
N SER A 99 11.56 -11.24 -3.05
CA SER A 99 12.48 -10.22 -3.58
C SER A 99 13.53 -10.81 -4.54
N LYS A 100 13.10 -11.74 -5.41
CA LYS A 100 13.95 -12.48 -6.33
C LYS A 100 13.28 -12.66 -7.69
N VAL A 101 14.09 -12.84 -8.73
CA VAL A 101 13.66 -13.52 -9.96
C VAL A 101 14.18 -14.95 -9.91
N GLY A 102 13.27 -15.93 -10.00
CA GLY A 102 13.63 -17.34 -10.18
C GLY A 102 14.00 -17.61 -11.64
N VAL A 103 15.05 -18.41 -11.87
CA VAL A 103 15.51 -18.79 -13.22
C VAL A 103 15.50 -20.30 -13.35
N PHE A 104 14.70 -20.81 -14.29
CA PHE A 104 14.52 -22.24 -14.52
C PHE A 104 14.91 -22.61 -15.95
N ALA A 105 15.63 -23.71 -16.10
CA ALA A 105 15.66 -24.41 -17.39
C ALA A 105 14.27 -25.02 -17.62
N THR A 106 13.63 -24.69 -18.75
CA THR A 106 12.26 -25.13 -19.05
C THR A 106 12.16 -26.66 -19.11
N SER A 107 13.14 -27.32 -19.70
CA SER A 107 13.22 -28.79 -19.75
C SER A 107 13.23 -29.44 -18.36
N GLN A 108 13.94 -28.84 -17.39
CA GLN A 108 13.99 -29.33 -16.02
C GLN A 108 12.70 -29.04 -15.26
N LEU A 109 12.06 -27.89 -15.49
CA LEU A 109 10.78 -27.55 -14.91
C LEU A 109 9.68 -28.50 -15.41
N GLU A 110 9.64 -28.72 -16.72
CA GLU A 110 8.67 -29.60 -17.38
C GLU A 110 8.79 -31.04 -16.90
N ALA A 111 10.02 -31.54 -16.75
CA ALA A 111 10.31 -32.88 -16.22
C ALA A 111 10.31 -32.98 -14.68
N ASP A 112 10.09 -31.87 -13.95
CA ASP A 112 10.22 -31.77 -12.49
C ASP A 112 11.59 -32.24 -11.92
N THR A 113 12.67 -32.04 -12.67
CA THR A 113 14.02 -32.48 -12.29
C THR A 113 14.91 -31.35 -11.74
N PHE A 114 14.45 -30.10 -11.76
CA PHE A 114 15.20 -28.98 -11.20
C PHE A 114 15.46 -29.16 -9.70
N VAL A 115 16.56 -28.63 -9.18
CA VAL A 115 16.85 -28.61 -7.74
C VAL A 115 16.81 -27.16 -7.26
N PRO A 116 15.93 -26.80 -6.31
CA PRO A 116 15.87 -25.44 -5.79
C PRO A 116 17.21 -24.98 -5.22
N SER A 117 17.64 -23.77 -5.59
CA SER A 117 18.92 -23.23 -5.14
C SER A 117 18.96 -21.72 -5.26
N ALA A 118 19.48 -21.04 -4.23
CA ALA A 118 19.72 -19.60 -4.29
C ALA A 118 20.63 -19.18 -5.46
N LYS A 119 21.49 -20.08 -5.98
CA LYS A 119 22.36 -19.81 -7.13
C LYS A 119 21.59 -19.66 -8.45
N ASN A 120 20.36 -20.16 -8.51
CA ASN A 120 19.48 -20.07 -9.67
C ASN A 120 18.55 -18.85 -9.60
N HIS A 121 18.75 -17.97 -8.62
CA HIS A 121 17.93 -16.78 -8.41
C HIS A 121 18.74 -15.51 -8.62
N ILE A 122 18.05 -14.44 -9.02
CA ILE A 122 18.59 -13.09 -9.11
C ILE A 122 17.96 -12.27 -7.98
N GLU A 123 18.79 -11.75 -7.08
CA GLU A 123 18.33 -10.89 -5.98
C GLU A 123 17.88 -9.53 -6.52
N ILE A 124 16.71 -9.06 -6.06
CA ILE A 124 16.10 -7.79 -6.46
C ILE A 124 15.98 -6.92 -5.21
N ALA A 125 16.86 -5.94 -5.09
CA ALA A 125 17.00 -5.20 -3.84
C ALA A 125 15.80 -4.29 -3.52
N GLY A 126 15.09 -3.83 -4.56
CA GLY A 126 13.88 -3.02 -4.41
C GLY A 126 12.68 -3.79 -3.86
N GLY A 127 12.71 -5.12 -3.88
CA GLY A 127 11.66 -5.99 -3.37
C GLY A 127 10.34 -5.96 -4.16
N GLY A 128 9.46 -6.93 -3.87
CA GLY A 128 8.17 -7.06 -4.55
C GLY A 128 8.25 -7.08 -6.08
N PRO A 129 9.12 -7.90 -6.71
CA PRO A 129 9.17 -8.00 -8.17
C PRO A 129 7.83 -8.52 -8.68
N ALA A 130 7.20 -7.81 -9.62
CA ALA A 130 5.83 -8.07 -10.04
C ALA A 130 5.64 -8.20 -11.57
N GLY A 131 6.55 -7.63 -12.36
CA GLY A 131 6.49 -7.67 -13.82
C GLY A 131 7.88 -7.82 -14.44
N LEU A 132 7.96 -8.52 -15.56
CA LEU A 132 9.20 -8.87 -16.26
C LEU A 132 9.12 -8.50 -17.75
N VAL A 133 10.16 -7.86 -18.27
CA VAL A 133 10.35 -7.68 -19.72
C VAL A 133 11.76 -8.13 -20.09
N LEU A 134 11.85 -9.16 -20.94
CA LEU A 134 13.10 -9.73 -21.39
C LEU A 134 13.56 -9.05 -22.70
N ASN A 135 14.78 -8.51 -22.71
CA ASN A 135 15.43 -7.96 -23.90
C ASN A 135 16.77 -8.68 -24.11
N GLU A 136 16.71 -9.76 -24.90
CA GLU A 136 17.85 -10.65 -25.10
C GLU A 136 18.97 -10.01 -25.94
N SER A 137 18.62 -9.20 -26.94
CA SER A 137 19.61 -8.53 -27.80
C SER A 137 20.47 -7.53 -27.02
N ALA A 138 19.91 -6.93 -25.96
CA ALA A 138 20.64 -6.08 -25.02
C ALA A 138 21.27 -6.84 -23.84
N ASN A 139 21.05 -8.16 -23.72
CA ASN A 139 21.40 -8.95 -22.55
C ASN A 139 20.83 -8.34 -21.25
N ARG A 140 19.54 -7.97 -21.28
CA ARG A 140 18.83 -7.30 -20.17
C ARG A 140 17.51 -7.97 -19.81
N LEU A 141 17.21 -7.96 -18.52
CA LEU A 141 15.87 -8.20 -17.99
C LEU A 141 15.47 -6.96 -17.19
N TYR A 142 14.29 -6.41 -17.47
CA TYR A 142 13.70 -5.30 -16.75
C TYR A 142 12.66 -5.85 -15.77
N VAL A 143 12.75 -5.44 -14.51
CA VAL A 143 11.91 -5.96 -13.43
C VAL A 143 11.20 -4.81 -12.73
N LEU A 144 9.86 -4.80 -12.79
CA LEU A 144 9.07 -3.85 -12.01
C LEU A 144 9.08 -4.28 -10.53
N THR A 145 9.56 -3.41 -9.64
CA THR A 145 9.56 -3.59 -8.19
C THR A 145 8.47 -2.74 -7.56
N ARG A 146 7.61 -3.35 -6.72
CA ARG A 146 6.44 -2.68 -6.13
C ARG A 146 6.63 -2.22 -4.69
N PHE A 147 7.66 -2.70 -3.97
CA PHE A 147 7.89 -2.20 -2.62
C PHE A 147 8.53 -0.80 -2.63
N ASP A 148 9.42 -0.56 -3.60
CA ASP A 148 10.12 0.72 -3.76
C ASP A 148 9.70 1.49 -5.03
N HIS A 149 8.86 0.89 -5.88
CA HIS A 149 8.26 1.50 -7.07
C HIS A 149 9.29 1.95 -8.13
N ALA A 150 9.91 0.97 -8.78
CA ALA A 150 10.98 1.22 -9.74
C ALA A 150 11.06 0.12 -10.81
N VAL A 151 11.86 0.35 -11.85
CA VAL A 151 12.30 -0.66 -12.82
C VAL A 151 13.76 -0.99 -12.53
N ALA A 152 14.02 -2.20 -12.02
CA ALA A 152 15.36 -2.73 -11.87
C ALA A 152 15.88 -3.28 -13.22
N ILE A 153 17.12 -2.95 -13.56
CA ILE A 153 17.76 -3.36 -14.81
C ILE A 153 18.79 -4.44 -14.48
N ILE A 154 18.55 -5.65 -14.98
CA ILE A 154 19.35 -6.83 -14.70
C ILE A 154 20.25 -7.14 -15.90
N ASP A 155 21.53 -7.38 -15.65
CA ASP A 155 22.46 -7.96 -16.62
C ASP A 155 22.36 -9.49 -16.53
N LEU A 156 21.87 -10.12 -17.60
CA LEU A 156 21.57 -11.57 -17.62
C LEU A 156 22.83 -12.43 -17.53
N ALA A 157 23.95 -11.96 -18.07
CA ALA A 157 25.22 -12.68 -18.02
C ALA A 157 25.80 -12.65 -16.59
N LYS A 158 25.71 -11.50 -15.91
CA LYS A 158 26.16 -11.36 -14.51
C LYS A 158 25.13 -11.84 -13.49
N ARG A 159 23.88 -12.06 -13.91
CA ARG A 159 22.73 -12.39 -13.06
C ARG A 159 22.59 -11.42 -11.88
N LYS A 160 22.69 -10.13 -12.16
CA LYS A 160 22.60 -9.09 -11.11
C LYS A 160 21.93 -7.82 -11.61
N GLU A 161 21.31 -7.10 -10.67
CA GLU A 161 20.92 -5.71 -10.87
C GLU A 161 22.16 -4.85 -11.13
N VAL A 162 22.18 -4.17 -12.30
CA VAL A 162 23.25 -3.26 -12.71
C VAL A 162 22.83 -1.80 -12.67
N ASP A 163 21.54 -1.53 -12.79
CA ASP A 163 20.98 -0.18 -12.76
C ASP A 163 19.50 -0.18 -12.36
N ARG A 164 18.91 1.00 -12.15
CA ARG A 164 17.53 1.19 -11.70
C ARG A 164 16.96 2.53 -12.17
N VAL A 165 15.71 2.50 -12.62
CA VAL A 165 14.91 3.71 -12.89
C VAL A 165 13.81 3.80 -11.84
N TRP A 166 13.86 4.83 -11.01
CA TRP A 166 12.79 5.11 -10.04
C TRP A 166 11.58 5.66 -10.78
N LEU A 167 10.40 5.13 -10.45
CA LEU A 167 9.15 5.64 -10.96
C LEU A 167 8.54 6.58 -9.91
N HIS A 168 7.73 7.54 -10.36
CA HIS A 168 6.94 8.37 -9.46
C HIS A 168 6.09 7.49 -8.53
N ASN A 169 6.18 7.69 -7.21
CA ASN A 169 5.39 6.95 -6.23
C ASN A 169 4.56 7.91 -5.36
N PRO A 170 3.23 8.02 -5.59
CA PRO A 170 2.36 8.91 -4.83
C PRO A 170 1.97 8.33 -3.46
N GLU A 171 2.37 7.09 -3.15
CA GLU A 171 1.95 6.43 -1.92
C GLU A 171 2.58 7.09 -0.69
N PRO A 172 1.81 7.30 0.39
CA PRO A 172 2.37 7.86 1.62
C PRO A 172 3.38 6.90 2.26
N PHE A 173 4.28 7.45 3.06
CA PHE A 173 5.35 6.67 3.69
C PHE A 173 4.83 5.47 4.51
N SER A 174 3.73 5.63 5.23
CA SER A 174 3.10 4.56 6.02
C SER A 174 2.75 3.32 5.17
N ILE A 175 2.31 3.55 3.93
CA ILE A 175 1.99 2.49 2.97
C ILE A 175 3.27 1.81 2.46
N MET A 176 4.27 2.59 2.04
CA MET A 176 5.53 2.04 1.54
C MET A 176 6.29 1.25 2.61
N ALA A 177 6.33 1.77 3.84
CA ALA A 177 7.07 1.17 4.95
C ALA A 177 6.38 -0.09 5.50
N GLY A 178 5.04 -0.13 5.47
CA GLY A 178 4.25 -1.25 6.01
C GLY A 178 4.00 -2.39 5.03
N ARG A 179 3.84 -2.11 3.73
CA ARG A 179 3.42 -3.12 2.73
C ARG A 179 4.27 -4.38 2.72
N ARG A 180 5.58 -4.26 2.94
CA ARG A 180 6.49 -5.42 2.90
C ARG A 180 6.09 -6.51 3.90
N PHE A 181 5.52 -6.16 5.05
CA PHE A 181 5.17 -7.14 6.09
C PHE A 181 3.96 -8.00 5.73
N LEU A 182 3.14 -7.57 4.76
CA LEU A 182 2.11 -8.44 4.18
C LEU A 182 2.72 -9.52 3.27
N TYR A 183 3.79 -9.18 2.54
CA TYR A 183 4.21 -9.92 1.35
C TYR A 183 5.56 -10.62 1.47
N ASP A 184 6.54 -10.03 2.16
CA ASP A 184 7.93 -10.51 2.24
C ASP A 184 8.05 -11.76 3.11
N ALA A 185 7.92 -12.93 2.48
CA ALA A 185 8.07 -14.23 3.11
C ALA A 185 9.47 -14.45 3.70
N ARG A 186 10.53 -13.80 3.18
CA ARG A 186 11.88 -13.96 3.75
C ARG A 186 11.97 -13.38 5.14
N HIS A 187 11.33 -12.22 5.33
CA HIS A 187 11.29 -11.55 6.62
C HIS A 187 10.12 -12.02 7.49
N THR A 188 9.08 -12.64 6.95
CA THR A 188 7.85 -12.98 7.70
C THR A 188 7.60 -14.46 7.92
N SER A 189 8.35 -15.37 7.29
CA SER A 189 8.29 -16.81 7.61
C SER A 189 9.66 -17.43 7.84
N SER A 190 9.67 -18.64 8.37
CA SER A 190 10.91 -19.39 8.62
C SER A 190 11.58 -19.86 7.33
N ASN A 191 10.82 -20.54 6.47
CA ASN A 191 11.32 -21.18 5.25
C ASN A 191 11.24 -20.29 4.01
N GLY A 192 10.69 -19.07 4.10
CA GLY A 192 10.67 -18.10 3.02
C GLY A 192 9.67 -18.39 1.88
N GLU A 193 8.75 -19.35 2.06
CA GLU A 193 7.76 -19.75 1.04
C GLU A 193 6.40 -19.05 1.18
N ALA A 194 6.00 -18.70 2.39
CA ALA A 194 4.68 -18.11 2.67
C ALA A 194 4.77 -16.81 3.49
N SER A 195 3.73 -15.99 3.39
CA SER A 195 3.51 -14.77 4.17
C SER A 195 2.00 -14.59 4.43
N CYS A 196 1.61 -13.52 5.11
CA CYS A 196 0.18 -13.24 5.33
C CYS A 196 -0.60 -13.14 4.01
N ALA A 197 0.05 -12.68 2.93
CA ALA A 197 -0.53 -12.60 1.60
C ALA A 197 -0.81 -13.95 0.92
N SER A 198 -0.32 -15.06 1.48
CA SER A 198 -0.63 -16.40 0.96
C SER A 198 -2.11 -16.73 1.08
N CYS A 199 -2.72 -16.43 2.23
CA CYS A 199 -4.16 -16.57 2.46
C CYS A 199 -4.88 -15.23 2.15
N HIS A 200 -4.30 -14.10 2.55
CA HIS A 200 -4.86 -12.77 2.27
C HIS A 200 -4.35 -12.21 0.94
N VAL A 201 -4.70 -12.88 -0.16
CA VAL A 201 -4.19 -12.58 -1.51
C VAL A 201 -4.42 -11.11 -1.87
N PHE A 202 -3.34 -10.33 -1.97
CA PHE A 202 -3.36 -8.86 -2.13
C PHE A 202 -4.32 -8.15 -1.14
N ALA A 203 -4.16 -8.51 0.14
CA ALA A 203 -4.95 -8.06 1.29
C ALA A 203 -6.43 -8.49 1.24
N ASP A 204 -6.79 -9.42 0.37
CA ASP A 204 -8.15 -9.95 0.27
C ASP A 204 -8.26 -11.33 0.92
N LEU A 205 -8.86 -12.29 0.22
CA LEU A 205 -9.12 -13.64 0.67
C LEU A 205 -8.76 -14.66 -0.42
N ASP A 206 -8.41 -15.87 0.00
CA ASP A 206 -8.14 -17.04 -0.84
C ASP A 206 -9.41 -17.82 -1.21
N SER A 207 -10.55 -17.48 -0.62
CA SER A 207 -11.83 -18.18 -0.76
C SER A 207 -11.85 -19.60 -0.20
N LEU A 208 -10.98 -19.89 0.77
CA LEU A 208 -10.88 -21.20 1.44
C LEU A 208 -11.28 -21.11 2.91
N ALA A 209 -11.76 -22.22 3.46
CA ALA A 209 -11.90 -22.42 4.90
C ALA A 209 -10.70 -23.17 5.49
N TRP A 210 -10.29 -22.75 6.68
CA TRP A 210 -9.15 -23.26 7.40
C TRP A 210 -9.52 -23.60 8.85
N ASP A 211 -9.09 -24.75 9.34
CA ASP A 211 -9.22 -25.10 10.77
C ASP A 211 -7.91 -24.75 11.51
N LEU A 212 -7.70 -23.45 11.72
CA LEU A 212 -6.52 -22.90 12.39
C LEU A 212 -6.74 -22.73 13.90
N GLY A 213 -7.35 -23.72 14.55
CA GLY A 213 -7.21 -23.88 16.01
C GLY A 213 -5.79 -24.23 16.41
N ASN A 214 -5.47 -24.10 17.70
CA ASN A 214 -4.21 -24.56 18.25
C ASN A 214 -4.49 -25.40 19.51
N PRO A 215 -4.52 -26.74 19.40
CA PRO A 215 -4.80 -27.62 20.54
C PRO A 215 -3.82 -27.49 21.70
N ASP A 216 -2.64 -26.87 21.48
CA ASP A 216 -1.63 -26.64 22.50
C ASP A 216 -1.86 -25.35 23.32
N ASP A 217 -2.80 -24.49 22.89
CA ASP A 217 -3.17 -23.27 23.60
C ASP A 217 -4.21 -23.51 24.69
N VAL A 218 -4.41 -22.49 25.53
CA VAL A 218 -5.39 -22.50 26.62
C VAL A 218 -6.64 -21.70 26.26
N VAL A 219 -7.73 -22.00 26.96
CA VAL A 219 -8.96 -21.18 26.91
C VAL A 219 -8.67 -19.77 27.44
N GLN A 220 -9.19 -18.76 26.73
CA GLN A 220 -8.99 -17.35 27.08
C GLN A 220 -10.33 -16.67 27.41
N PRO A 221 -10.35 -15.67 28.31
CA PRO A 221 -11.55 -14.86 28.53
C PRO A 221 -11.88 -14.06 27.26
N ASN A 222 -13.17 -13.83 27.02
CA ASN A 222 -13.65 -12.98 25.95
C ASN A 222 -14.00 -11.58 26.50
N PRO A 223 -13.22 -10.54 26.19
CA PRO A 223 -13.45 -9.18 26.67
C PRO A 223 -14.38 -8.38 25.75
N ASN A 224 -14.93 -8.97 24.69
CA ASN A 224 -15.66 -8.22 23.68
C ASN A 224 -17.04 -7.80 24.15
N PRO A 225 -17.52 -6.61 23.71
CA PRO A 225 -18.89 -6.19 23.95
C PRO A 225 -19.86 -7.00 23.09
N PHE A 226 -21.01 -7.35 23.66
CA PHE A 226 -22.08 -8.08 22.99
C PHE A 226 -23.24 -7.16 22.61
N ARG A 227 -23.78 -7.34 21.40
CA ARG A 227 -25.06 -6.78 20.96
C ARG A 227 -26.22 -7.61 21.51
N LEU A 228 -26.06 -8.92 21.48
CA LEU A 228 -26.99 -9.92 22.00
C LEU A 228 -26.20 -11.00 22.74
N GLY A 229 -26.65 -11.36 23.94
CA GLY A 229 -25.95 -12.31 24.80
C GLY A 229 -24.84 -11.65 25.65
N PRO A 230 -23.82 -12.43 26.08
CA PRO A 230 -23.59 -13.82 25.73
C PRO A 230 -24.63 -14.78 26.36
N VAL A 231 -24.84 -15.94 25.73
CA VAL A 231 -25.64 -17.05 26.28
C VAL A 231 -24.73 -18.27 26.37
N GLY A 232 -24.63 -18.87 27.56
CA GLY A 232 -23.65 -19.94 27.81
C GLY A 232 -22.23 -19.41 28.03
N ASP A 233 -21.23 -20.27 27.83
CA ASP A 233 -19.81 -19.88 27.98
C ASP A 233 -19.34 -19.06 26.77
N ALA A 234 -18.91 -17.82 27.05
CA ALA A 234 -18.42 -16.89 26.04
C ALA A 234 -16.90 -16.96 25.82
N SER A 235 -16.19 -17.79 26.59
CA SER A 235 -14.74 -17.91 26.52
C SER A 235 -14.25 -18.32 25.12
N PHE A 236 -13.04 -17.89 24.77
CA PHE A 236 -12.40 -18.29 23.52
C PHE A 236 -11.69 -19.63 23.72
N HIS A 237 -12.31 -20.68 23.18
CA HIS A 237 -11.69 -22.00 23.14
C HIS A 237 -10.57 -22.05 22.07
N PRO A 238 -9.43 -22.73 22.35
CA PRO A 238 -8.30 -22.83 21.42
C PRO A 238 -8.63 -23.55 20.11
N LEU A 239 -9.59 -24.48 20.13
CA LEU A 239 -10.16 -25.08 18.93
C LEU A 239 -11.23 -24.15 18.35
N LYS A 240 -11.01 -23.67 17.12
CA LYS A 240 -11.88 -22.71 16.45
C LYS A 240 -12.88 -23.36 15.50
N GLY A 241 -12.50 -24.51 14.94
CA GLY A 241 -13.20 -25.11 13.81
C GLY A 241 -12.88 -24.37 12.50
N PRO A 242 -13.43 -24.85 11.37
CA PRO A 242 -13.20 -24.23 10.07
C PRO A 242 -13.70 -22.78 10.02
N MET A 243 -12.85 -21.91 9.51
CA MET A 243 -13.16 -20.51 9.27
C MET A 243 -12.57 -20.03 7.95
N THR A 244 -13.37 -19.34 7.16
CA THR A 244 -12.97 -18.76 5.89
C THR A 244 -12.04 -17.58 6.10
N THR A 245 -11.08 -17.41 5.20
CA THR A 245 -10.21 -16.22 5.22
C THR A 245 -11.05 -14.95 5.06
N GLN A 246 -10.93 -14.02 6.00
CA GLN A 246 -11.56 -12.70 5.88
C GLN A 246 -10.66 -11.74 5.09
N THR A 247 -11.27 -10.79 4.40
CA THR A 247 -10.54 -9.72 3.72
C THR A 247 -9.83 -8.84 4.75
N LEU A 248 -8.60 -8.39 4.46
CA LEU A 248 -7.91 -7.36 5.27
C LEU A 248 -8.32 -5.94 4.86
N ARG A 249 -9.20 -5.79 3.86
CA ARG A 249 -9.64 -4.48 3.39
C ARG A 249 -10.76 -3.92 4.26
N GLY A 250 -10.57 -2.67 4.71
CA GLY A 250 -11.57 -1.87 5.42
C GLY A 250 -11.62 -2.10 6.93
N LEU A 251 -10.53 -2.58 7.54
CA LEU A 251 -10.53 -3.01 8.94
C LEU A 251 -10.57 -1.87 9.98
N ALA A 252 -10.38 -0.61 9.59
CA ALA A 252 -10.12 0.52 10.50
C ALA A 252 -11.22 0.92 11.50
N THR A 253 -12.42 0.34 11.43
CA THR A 253 -13.58 0.83 12.21
C THR A 253 -14.42 -0.30 12.82
N HIS A 254 -13.94 -1.55 12.79
CA HIS A 254 -14.75 -2.72 13.13
C HIS A 254 -14.32 -3.43 14.43
N GLY A 255 -13.49 -2.78 15.25
CA GLY A 255 -13.04 -3.28 16.55
C GLY A 255 -12.29 -4.62 16.50
N PRO A 256 -12.68 -5.61 17.33
CA PRO A 256 -12.04 -6.93 17.38
C PRO A 256 -11.95 -7.57 15.99
N MET A 257 -10.93 -8.39 15.75
CA MET A 257 -10.66 -9.04 14.48
C MET A 257 -10.67 -10.56 14.60
N HIS A 258 -10.67 -11.23 13.44
CA HIS A 258 -11.04 -12.65 13.26
C HIS A 258 -12.56 -12.88 13.46
N TRP A 259 -13.07 -14.04 13.04
CA TRP A 259 -14.52 -14.31 13.01
C TRP A 259 -15.16 -14.25 14.40
N ARG A 260 -14.40 -14.68 15.42
CA ARG A 260 -14.86 -14.67 16.81
C ARG A 260 -14.57 -13.37 17.55
N GLY A 261 -13.79 -12.46 16.94
CA GLY A 261 -13.26 -11.29 17.63
C GLY A 261 -12.17 -11.63 18.67
N ASP A 262 -11.53 -12.79 18.57
CA ASP A 262 -10.50 -13.24 19.52
C ASP A 262 -9.13 -12.56 19.33
N ARG A 263 -9.00 -11.69 18.33
CA ARG A 263 -7.92 -10.71 18.23
C ARG A 263 -8.48 -9.36 18.62
N THR A 264 -8.22 -8.90 19.84
CA THR A 264 -8.94 -7.77 20.45
C THR A 264 -8.01 -6.95 21.33
N GLY A 265 -8.16 -5.62 21.28
CA GLY A 265 -7.45 -4.71 22.18
C GLY A 265 -7.87 -4.85 23.64
N GLY A 266 -9.04 -5.45 23.90
CA GLY A 266 -9.57 -5.67 25.25
C GLY A 266 -8.82 -6.75 26.04
N ALA A 267 -7.96 -7.54 25.38
CA ALA A 267 -7.07 -8.48 26.05
C ALA A 267 -5.90 -7.79 26.77
N ILE A 268 -5.64 -6.51 26.46
CA ILE A 268 -4.63 -5.69 27.13
C ILE A 268 -5.27 -5.04 28.35
N ALA A 269 -4.61 -5.09 29.50
CA ALA A 269 -5.10 -4.45 30.71
C ALA A 269 -5.33 -2.94 30.49
N GLY A 270 -6.58 -2.48 30.66
CA GLY A 270 -6.99 -1.10 30.38
C GLY A 270 -7.18 -0.76 28.90
N GLY A 271 -7.03 -1.73 28.00
CA GLY A 271 -7.27 -1.59 26.57
C GLY A 271 -8.76 -1.62 26.21
N SER A 272 -9.08 -1.15 25.00
CA SER A 272 -10.43 -1.17 24.45
C SER A 272 -10.60 -2.37 23.53
N ALA A 273 -11.70 -3.12 23.69
CA ALA A 273 -12.03 -4.19 22.74
C ALA A 273 -12.25 -3.66 21.32
N LEU A 274 -12.75 -2.43 21.20
CA LEU A 274 -13.03 -1.78 19.92
C LEU A 274 -11.81 -1.03 19.33
N ASP A 275 -10.59 -1.28 19.83
CA ASP A 275 -9.35 -0.72 19.27
C ASP A 275 -8.80 -1.63 18.17
N GLU A 276 -8.93 -1.19 16.91
CA GLU A 276 -8.49 -1.92 15.72
C GLU A 276 -6.97 -2.03 15.59
N ASP A 277 -6.23 -1.02 16.05
CA ASP A 277 -4.78 -1.02 16.02
C ASP A 277 -4.24 -2.11 16.96
N ALA A 278 -4.76 -2.15 18.19
CA ALA A 278 -4.44 -3.19 19.17
C ALA A 278 -4.94 -4.58 18.70
N ALA A 279 -6.14 -4.67 18.13
CA ALA A 279 -6.69 -5.90 17.61
C ALA A 279 -5.83 -6.49 16.47
N PHE A 280 -5.37 -5.67 15.52
CA PHE A 280 -4.51 -6.16 14.44
C PHE A 280 -3.14 -6.61 14.97
N LYS A 281 -2.55 -5.87 15.93
CA LYS A 281 -1.30 -6.26 16.59
C LYS A 281 -1.39 -7.61 17.31
N ALA A 282 -2.57 -8.02 17.77
CA ALA A 282 -2.77 -9.32 18.40
C ALA A 282 -2.50 -10.51 17.47
N PHE A 283 -2.49 -10.32 16.13
CA PHE A 283 -2.07 -11.34 15.17
C PHE A 283 -0.55 -11.62 15.16
N ASN A 284 0.27 -10.84 15.88
CA ASN A 284 1.73 -11.01 15.88
C ASN A 284 2.19 -12.43 16.35
N VAL A 285 1.31 -13.17 17.03
CA VAL A 285 1.52 -14.58 17.39
C VAL A 285 1.60 -15.52 16.17
N ALA A 286 0.94 -15.19 15.06
CA ALA A 286 0.87 -16.03 13.86
C ALA A 286 2.21 -16.12 13.13
N PHE A 287 3.09 -15.13 13.28
CA PHE A 287 4.45 -15.19 12.75
C PHE A 287 5.21 -16.40 13.29
N GLU A 288 5.02 -16.76 14.56
CA GLU A 288 5.61 -17.96 15.15
C GLU A 288 4.72 -19.18 14.93
N GLY A 289 3.45 -19.11 15.33
CA GLY A 289 2.52 -20.25 15.39
C GLY A 289 2.12 -20.78 14.01
N LEU A 290 2.07 -19.93 12.99
CA LEU A 290 1.63 -20.28 11.64
C LEU A 290 2.77 -20.20 10.62
N LEU A 291 3.53 -19.10 10.58
CA LEU A 291 4.63 -18.90 9.62
C LEU A 291 5.96 -19.55 10.08
N GLY A 292 5.98 -20.15 11.27
CA GLY A 292 7.11 -20.92 11.78
C GLY A 292 8.33 -20.09 12.22
N ARG A 293 8.22 -18.76 12.29
CA ARG A 293 9.34 -17.92 12.71
C ARG A 293 9.81 -18.29 14.11
N LYS A 294 11.08 -17.96 14.37
CA LYS A 294 11.67 -18.09 15.70
C LYS A 294 11.09 -17.09 16.70
N GLN A 295 10.68 -15.91 16.22
CA GLN A 295 10.19 -14.80 17.04
C GLN A 295 9.15 -13.98 16.24
N ARG A 296 8.23 -13.37 16.98
CA ARG A 296 7.31 -12.32 16.50
C ARG A 296 8.05 -11.17 15.79
N LEU A 297 7.30 -10.37 15.05
CA LEU A 297 7.80 -9.07 14.60
C LEU A 297 8.02 -8.15 15.80
N ARG A 298 9.01 -7.25 15.71
CA ARG A 298 9.20 -6.20 16.72
C ARG A 298 8.02 -5.25 16.69
N ASP A 299 7.75 -4.57 17.81
CA ASP A 299 6.60 -3.66 17.92
C ASP A 299 6.58 -2.58 16.84
N GLU A 300 7.74 -2.01 16.48
CA GLU A 300 7.84 -1.04 15.39
C GLU A 300 7.49 -1.64 14.02
N GLU A 301 7.87 -2.89 13.77
CA GLU A 301 7.56 -3.59 12.52
C GLU A 301 6.07 -3.93 12.46
N MET A 302 5.50 -4.41 13.57
CA MET A 302 4.08 -4.69 13.67
C MET A 302 3.25 -3.41 13.56
N GLN A 303 3.67 -2.30 14.17
CA GLN A 303 3.00 -0.99 14.01
C GLN A 303 2.92 -0.59 12.54
N ARG A 304 4.02 -0.65 11.80
CA ARG A 304 4.02 -0.29 10.37
C ARG A 304 3.12 -1.21 9.56
N PHE A 305 3.07 -2.49 9.92
CA PHE A 305 2.16 -3.42 9.28
C PHE A 305 0.69 -3.07 9.58
N THR A 306 0.37 -2.74 10.83
CA THR A 306 -0.93 -2.23 11.26
C THR A 306 -1.31 -0.97 10.48
N ASP A 307 -0.45 0.05 10.47
CA ASP A 307 -0.67 1.31 9.76
C ASP A 307 -1.02 1.06 8.29
N PHE A 308 -0.29 0.16 7.63
CA PHE A 308 -0.56 -0.20 6.24
C PHE A 308 -1.91 -0.89 6.08
N ILE A 309 -2.21 -1.93 6.87
CA ILE A 309 -3.45 -2.71 6.71
C ILE A 309 -4.70 -1.88 7.01
N LEU A 310 -4.67 -1.03 8.05
CA LEU A 310 -5.81 -0.20 8.40
C LEU A 310 -6.12 0.88 7.34
N GLN A 311 -5.18 1.20 6.45
CA GLN A 311 -5.41 2.13 5.33
C GLN A 311 -5.97 1.45 4.07
N ILE A 312 -5.96 0.12 3.98
CA ILE A 312 -6.48 -0.57 2.80
C ILE A 312 -8.00 -0.57 2.86
N ILE A 313 -8.66 -0.07 1.81
CA ILE A 313 -10.12 -0.07 1.68
C ILE A 313 -10.56 -0.97 0.50
N PRO A 314 -11.78 -1.54 0.55
CA PRO A 314 -12.32 -2.28 -0.59
C PRO A 314 -12.59 -1.35 -1.79
N PRO A 315 -12.57 -1.90 -3.02
CA PRO A 315 -13.06 -1.16 -4.19
C PRO A 315 -14.57 -0.88 -4.07
N PRO A 316 -15.13 -0.02 -4.96
CA PRO A 316 -16.57 0.16 -5.05
C PRO A 316 -17.31 -1.17 -5.27
N ASN A 317 -18.53 -1.27 -4.76
CA ASN A 317 -19.35 -2.46 -4.96
C ASN A 317 -19.84 -2.52 -6.43
N PRO A 318 -19.47 -3.55 -7.22
CA PRO A 318 -19.82 -3.62 -8.64
C PRO A 318 -21.31 -3.95 -8.90
N VAL A 319 -22.07 -4.34 -7.88
CA VAL A 319 -23.52 -4.66 -8.00
C VAL A 319 -24.39 -3.39 -7.91
N ARG A 320 -23.83 -2.29 -7.42
CA ARG A 320 -24.52 -0.99 -7.33
C ARG A 320 -24.50 -0.26 -8.67
N ASN A 321 -25.59 0.45 -8.98
CA ASN A 321 -25.60 1.36 -10.12
C ASN A 321 -24.57 2.48 -9.93
N LEU A 322 -24.01 2.98 -11.03
CA LEU A 322 -22.95 3.99 -11.01
C LEU A 322 -23.42 5.34 -10.47
N ASP A 323 -24.72 5.63 -10.54
CA ASP A 323 -25.35 6.78 -9.90
C ASP A 323 -25.72 6.55 -8.43
N ASN A 324 -25.25 5.43 -7.86
CA ASN A 324 -25.53 4.94 -6.52
C ASN A 324 -27.03 4.67 -6.23
N SER A 325 -27.89 4.65 -7.25
CA SER A 325 -29.29 4.22 -7.09
C SER A 325 -29.39 2.72 -6.81
N LEU A 326 -30.47 2.32 -6.15
CA LEU A 326 -30.85 0.93 -5.97
C LEU A 326 -31.87 0.52 -7.04
N THR A 327 -31.81 -0.74 -7.48
CA THR A 327 -32.92 -1.34 -8.25
C THR A 327 -34.16 -1.46 -7.36
N PRO A 328 -35.37 -1.62 -7.93
CA PRO A 328 -36.59 -1.80 -7.13
C PRO A 328 -36.49 -2.93 -6.08
N ASP A 329 -35.87 -4.07 -6.45
CA ASP A 329 -35.68 -5.19 -5.51
C ASP A 329 -34.63 -4.89 -4.43
N GLN A 330 -33.54 -4.21 -4.77
CA GLN A 330 -32.55 -3.77 -3.79
C GLN A 330 -33.14 -2.74 -2.82
N GLN A 331 -33.98 -1.82 -3.31
CA GLN A 331 -34.68 -0.83 -2.48
C GLN A 331 -35.68 -1.51 -1.54
N ALA A 332 -36.52 -2.43 -2.05
CA ALA A 332 -37.44 -3.20 -1.21
C ALA A 332 -36.69 -4.05 -0.16
N GLY A 333 -35.55 -4.65 -0.54
CA GLY A 333 -34.68 -5.39 0.36
C GLY A 333 -34.05 -4.51 1.44
N ARG A 334 -33.64 -3.29 1.07
CA ARG A 334 -33.18 -2.27 2.01
C ARG A 334 -34.28 -1.90 2.99
N ASP A 335 -35.49 -1.60 2.52
CA ASP A 335 -36.60 -1.21 3.39
C ASP A 335 -36.98 -2.34 4.36
N PHE A 336 -36.92 -3.59 3.91
CA PHE A 336 -37.07 -4.76 4.79
C PHE A 336 -35.97 -4.80 5.86
N TYR A 337 -34.71 -4.71 5.44
CA TYR A 337 -33.53 -4.80 6.30
C TYR A 337 -33.57 -3.84 7.50
N PHE A 338 -34.07 -2.62 7.30
CA PHE A 338 -34.12 -1.60 8.36
C PHE A 338 -35.37 -1.65 9.23
N ASN A 339 -36.51 -2.08 8.67
CA ASN A 339 -37.81 -1.80 9.27
C ASN A 339 -38.61 -3.06 9.67
N HIS A 340 -38.17 -4.26 9.29
CA HIS A 340 -38.89 -5.50 9.57
C HIS A 340 -38.11 -6.39 10.53
N ALA A 341 -38.78 -6.77 11.63
CA ALA A 341 -38.24 -7.78 12.53
C ALA A 341 -38.27 -9.15 11.83
N VAL A 342 -37.11 -9.80 11.80
CA VAL A 342 -36.89 -11.03 11.03
C VAL A 342 -36.24 -12.11 11.89
N ASP A 343 -35.34 -11.74 12.78
CA ASP A 343 -34.65 -12.65 13.68
C ASP A 343 -35.48 -12.86 14.95
N ALA A 344 -35.93 -14.10 15.15
CA ALA A 344 -36.86 -14.53 16.19
C ALA A 344 -38.15 -13.69 16.26
N GLY A 345 -38.48 -12.95 15.19
CA GLY A 345 -39.59 -12.00 15.14
C GLY A 345 -39.41 -10.73 15.97
N VAL A 346 -38.20 -10.47 16.51
CA VAL A 346 -37.94 -9.33 17.42
C VAL A 346 -36.93 -8.34 16.85
N LEU A 347 -35.87 -8.82 16.18
CA LEU A 347 -34.77 -7.98 15.72
C LEU A 347 -34.80 -7.80 14.19
N THR A 348 -34.49 -6.59 13.74
CA THR A 348 -34.24 -6.29 12.33
C THR A 348 -32.83 -6.73 11.93
N CYS A 349 -32.55 -6.89 10.63
CA CYS A 349 -31.18 -7.14 10.17
C CYS A 349 -30.20 -6.05 10.66
N SER A 350 -30.64 -4.78 10.58
CA SER A 350 -29.87 -3.60 11.01
C SER A 350 -29.59 -3.54 12.52
N SER A 351 -30.32 -4.32 13.32
CA SER A 351 -30.10 -4.41 14.77
C SER A 351 -28.77 -5.08 15.10
N CYS A 352 -28.28 -6.01 14.27
CA CYS A 352 -26.93 -6.57 14.42
C CYS A 352 -25.99 -5.97 13.38
N HIS A 353 -26.39 -5.98 12.10
CA HIS A 353 -25.55 -5.52 11.01
C HIS A 353 -25.70 -4.00 10.79
N VAL A 354 -25.00 -3.20 11.59
CA VAL A 354 -25.10 -1.73 11.55
C VAL A 354 -24.54 -1.15 10.25
N LEU A 355 -25.34 -0.35 9.55
CA LEU A 355 -24.90 0.49 8.43
C LEU A 355 -24.94 1.96 8.85
N ASN A 356 -23.77 2.54 9.05
CA ASN A 356 -23.57 3.97 9.30
C ASN A 356 -22.25 4.43 8.67
N PRO A 357 -22.26 4.85 7.38
CA PRO A 357 -21.04 5.23 6.67
C PRO A 357 -20.26 6.37 7.32
N SER A 358 -20.93 7.29 8.02
CA SER A 358 -20.27 8.40 8.74
C SER A 358 -19.37 7.94 9.89
N GLN A 359 -19.63 6.74 10.43
CA GLN A 359 -18.82 6.08 11.46
C GLN A 359 -17.96 4.94 10.86
N GLY A 360 -17.99 4.72 9.54
CA GLY A 360 -17.32 3.61 8.88
C GLY A 360 -17.95 2.24 9.14
N PHE A 361 -19.20 2.19 9.60
CA PHE A 361 -19.90 0.92 9.85
C PHE A 361 -20.61 0.46 8.57
N PHE A 362 -20.23 -0.71 8.08
CA PHE A 362 -20.75 -1.29 6.84
C PHE A 362 -21.18 -2.74 7.07
N GLY A 363 -22.17 -2.90 7.95
CA GLY A 363 -22.72 -4.18 8.36
C GLY A 363 -22.18 -4.68 9.70
N THR A 364 -21.42 -3.86 10.43
CA THR A 364 -20.92 -4.18 11.79
C THR A 364 -20.51 -2.90 12.51
N ASP A 365 -20.70 -2.89 13.84
CA ASP A 365 -20.19 -1.89 14.79
C ASP A 365 -19.11 -2.50 15.73
N GLY A 366 -18.58 -3.68 15.36
CA GLY A 366 -17.53 -4.40 16.11
C GLY A 366 -18.02 -5.25 17.28
N ARG A 367 -19.32 -5.25 17.58
CA ARG A 367 -19.88 -6.07 18.67
C ARG A 367 -20.01 -7.55 18.29
N SER A 368 -20.06 -8.38 19.32
CA SER A 368 -20.30 -9.82 19.22
C SER A 368 -21.77 -10.17 19.45
N SER A 369 -22.17 -11.38 19.06
CA SER A 369 -23.52 -11.90 19.26
C SER A 369 -23.49 -13.41 19.49
N PHE A 370 -24.60 -13.91 20.05
CA PHE A 370 -24.92 -15.32 20.14
C PHE A 370 -25.81 -15.71 18.94
N GLU A 371 -25.37 -16.69 18.16
CA GLU A 371 -26.01 -17.09 16.89
C GLU A 371 -26.62 -18.50 16.94
N GLY A 372 -26.82 -19.08 18.14
CA GLY A 372 -27.26 -20.48 18.27
C GLY A 372 -26.20 -21.52 17.91
N GLU A 373 -24.96 -21.07 17.69
CA GLU A 373 -23.80 -21.90 17.35
C GLU A 373 -23.01 -22.33 18.59
N THR A 374 -22.06 -23.26 18.40
CA THR A 374 -21.17 -23.75 19.47
C THR A 374 -20.24 -22.68 20.06
N GLN A 375 -20.12 -21.53 19.40
CA GLN A 375 -19.24 -20.43 19.78
C GLN A 375 -19.93 -19.09 19.50
N HIS A 376 -19.44 -18.04 20.18
CA HIS A 376 -19.85 -16.67 19.96
C HIS A 376 -19.01 -16.03 18.85
N PHE A 377 -19.65 -15.18 18.04
CA PHE A 377 -19.01 -14.56 16.90
C PHE A 377 -19.07 -13.05 16.97
N LYS A 378 -18.06 -12.39 16.41
CA LYS A 378 -18.16 -10.98 16.05
C LYS A 378 -19.13 -10.86 14.88
N ILE A 379 -20.03 -9.89 14.94
CA ILE A 379 -20.92 -9.57 13.83
C ILE A 379 -20.07 -9.14 12.63
N ALA A 380 -20.13 -9.90 11.53
CA ALA A 380 -19.33 -9.65 10.35
C ALA A 380 -19.85 -8.47 9.51
N HIS A 381 -18.94 -7.70 8.92
CA HIS A 381 -19.31 -6.67 7.95
C HIS A 381 -19.88 -7.29 6.66
N LEU A 382 -20.64 -6.52 5.89
CA LEU A 382 -21.33 -7.01 4.70
C LEU A 382 -20.72 -6.52 3.36
N ARG A 383 -19.73 -5.63 3.39
CA ARG A 383 -19.13 -4.99 2.18
C ARG A 383 -18.68 -5.94 1.07
N ASN A 384 -18.20 -7.13 1.42
CA ASN A 384 -17.65 -8.10 0.46
C ASN A 384 -18.55 -9.32 0.25
N ALA A 385 -19.82 -9.27 0.65
CA ALA A 385 -20.75 -10.38 0.45
C ALA A 385 -20.87 -10.77 -1.03
N TYR A 386 -20.86 -9.79 -1.95
CA TYR A 386 -20.87 -10.03 -3.39
C TYR A 386 -19.66 -10.85 -3.87
N ALA A 387 -18.52 -10.73 -3.19
CA ALA A 387 -17.28 -11.40 -3.57
C ALA A 387 -17.22 -12.86 -3.11
N LYS A 388 -18.24 -13.36 -2.39
CA LYS A 388 -18.32 -14.75 -1.89
C LYS A 388 -19.19 -15.68 -2.75
N VAL A 389 -19.81 -15.16 -3.81
CA VAL A 389 -20.64 -15.94 -4.74
C VAL A 389 -19.77 -16.92 -5.54
N GLY A 390 -20.23 -18.17 -5.68
CA GLY A 390 -19.58 -19.17 -6.55
C GLY A 390 -19.69 -20.63 -6.07
N MET A 391 -20.23 -20.87 -4.89
CA MET A 391 -20.67 -22.19 -4.42
C MET A 391 -22.18 -22.29 -4.60
N PHE A 392 -22.66 -23.35 -5.26
CA PHE A 392 -24.09 -23.59 -5.44
C PHE A 392 -24.47 -25.00 -5.00
N GLY A 393 -25.56 -25.09 -4.24
CA GLY A 393 -26.05 -26.34 -3.68
C GLY A 393 -25.37 -26.69 -2.36
N MET A 394 -26.14 -27.34 -1.48
CA MET A 394 -25.65 -27.90 -0.23
C MET A 394 -26.49 -29.13 0.12
N LEU A 395 -25.96 -30.04 0.94
CA LEU A 395 -26.74 -31.18 1.42
C LEU A 395 -27.96 -30.71 2.24
N PRO A 396 -29.09 -31.45 2.23
CA PRO A 396 -30.26 -31.07 3.02
C PRO A 396 -29.92 -30.85 4.49
N HIS A 397 -30.35 -29.71 5.04
CA HIS A 397 -30.08 -29.35 6.44
C HIS A 397 -31.36 -28.87 7.13
N PRO A 398 -31.76 -29.45 8.29
CA PRO A 398 -33.03 -29.12 8.94
C PRO A 398 -33.16 -27.64 9.34
N GLN A 399 -32.06 -26.99 9.70
CA GLN A 399 -32.06 -25.58 10.09
C GLN A 399 -31.93 -24.65 8.89
N LEU A 400 -31.62 -25.15 7.68
CA LEU A 400 -31.46 -24.36 6.43
C LEU A 400 -32.24 -25.03 5.28
N PRO A 401 -33.58 -25.07 5.35
CA PRO A 401 -34.43 -25.90 4.49
C PRO A 401 -34.53 -25.42 3.02
N GLY A 402 -34.15 -24.19 2.70
CA GLY A 402 -34.27 -23.65 1.34
C GLY A 402 -33.13 -24.03 0.40
N GLY A 403 -33.33 -23.81 -0.90
CA GLY A 403 -32.28 -23.93 -1.93
C GLY A 403 -32.09 -25.34 -2.53
N PRO A 404 -31.30 -25.45 -3.62
CA PRO A 404 -31.11 -26.71 -4.34
C PRO A 404 -30.26 -27.73 -3.56
N SER A 405 -30.72 -28.97 -3.40
CA SER A 405 -29.94 -30.01 -2.70
C SER A 405 -29.29 -31.06 -3.61
N ALA A 406 -29.58 -30.98 -4.92
CA ALA A 406 -28.94 -31.84 -5.91
C ALA A 406 -27.55 -31.31 -6.28
N HIS A 407 -26.68 -32.20 -6.78
CA HIS A 407 -25.37 -31.81 -7.33
C HIS A 407 -25.53 -30.76 -8.44
N GLN A 408 -24.83 -29.62 -8.32
CA GLN A 408 -24.96 -28.47 -9.21
C GLN A 408 -23.93 -28.42 -10.35
N GLY A 409 -23.12 -29.48 -10.52
CA GLY A 409 -22.05 -29.50 -11.54
C GLY A 409 -20.75 -28.85 -11.03
N ASP A 410 -19.84 -28.54 -11.95
CA ASP A 410 -18.60 -27.85 -11.62
C ASP A 410 -18.87 -26.45 -11.08
N GLN A 411 -18.21 -26.09 -9.98
CA GLN A 411 -18.45 -24.85 -9.25
C GLN A 411 -17.23 -23.91 -9.35
N ILE A 412 -17.47 -22.62 -9.24
CA ILE A 412 -16.40 -21.61 -9.21
C ILE A 412 -15.67 -21.68 -7.86
N ARG A 413 -16.37 -22.07 -6.79
CA ARG A 413 -15.86 -22.14 -5.41
C ARG A 413 -16.38 -23.37 -4.68
N GLY A 414 -15.60 -23.84 -3.71
CA GLY A 414 -16.02 -24.87 -2.75
C GLY A 414 -16.59 -24.34 -1.42
N PHE A 415 -16.49 -23.04 -1.17
CA PHE A 415 -16.93 -22.38 0.07
C PHE A 415 -17.75 -21.12 -0.26
N GLY A 416 -18.83 -20.89 0.48
CA GLY A 416 -19.75 -19.77 0.32
C GLY A 416 -19.79 -18.84 1.53
N PHE A 417 -20.95 -18.72 2.15
CA PHE A 417 -21.30 -17.84 3.26
C PHE A 417 -21.20 -18.56 4.62
N LEU A 418 -21.41 -17.78 5.70
CA LEU A 418 -21.12 -18.12 7.10
C LEU A 418 -19.62 -18.11 7.42
N HIS A 419 -19.26 -18.25 8.70
CA HIS A 419 -17.86 -18.21 9.12
C HIS A 419 -17.04 -19.35 8.50
N ASP A 420 -17.61 -20.55 8.39
CA ASP A 420 -16.97 -21.77 7.87
C ASP A 420 -17.13 -21.95 6.35
N GLY A 421 -17.91 -21.11 5.69
CA GLY A 421 -18.17 -21.19 4.25
C GLY A 421 -19.12 -22.31 3.85
N SER A 422 -19.88 -22.90 4.78
CA SER A 422 -20.74 -24.07 4.53
C SER A 422 -22.04 -23.75 3.79
N VAL A 423 -22.46 -22.48 3.74
CA VAL A 423 -23.74 -22.07 3.16
C VAL A 423 -23.56 -21.55 1.73
N ASP A 424 -24.24 -22.16 0.76
CA ASP A 424 -24.04 -21.84 -0.66
C ASP A 424 -24.42 -20.40 -1.06
N THR A 425 -25.56 -19.90 -0.58
CA THR A 425 -26.18 -18.64 -1.01
C THR A 425 -26.75 -17.84 0.16
N LEU A 426 -26.84 -16.52 0.01
CA LEU A 426 -27.53 -15.67 0.99
C LEU A 426 -29.02 -16.01 1.05
N PHE A 427 -29.66 -16.31 -0.10
CA PHE A 427 -31.03 -16.80 -0.11
C PHE A 427 -31.23 -18.01 0.81
N ARG A 428 -30.36 -19.02 0.72
CA ARG A 428 -30.42 -20.18 1.60
C ARG A 428 -30.17 -19.80 3.06
N PHE A 429 -29.16 -18.98 3.34
CA PHE A 429 -28.91 -18.48 4.70
C PHE A 429 -30.15 -17.85 5.31
N PHE A 430 -30.89 -17.04 4.54
CA PHE A 430 -32.14 -16.41 5.00
C PHE A 430 -33.31 -17.38 5.19
N THR A 431 -33.17 -18.64 4.77
CA THR A 431 -34.14 -19.70 5.12
C THR A 431 -33.90 -20.30 6.50
N ALA A 432 -32.83 -19.86 7.21
CA ALA A 432 -32.55 -20.34 8.55
C ALA A 432 -33.78 -20.28 9.44
N THR A 433 -34.04 -21.32 10.23
CA THR A 433 -35.29 -21.45 11.01
C THR A 433 -35.49 -20.35 12.06
N VAL A 434 -34.43 -19.61 12.39
CA VAL A 434 -34.50 -18.43 13.27
C VAL A 434 -35.09 -17.21 12.56
N PHE A 435 -35.00 -17.15 11.22
CA PHE A 435 -35.49 -16.05 10.42
C PHE A 435 -36.92 -16.28 9.93
N THR A 436 -37.78 -15.28 10.16
CA THR A 436 -39.18 -15.26 9.71
C THR A 436 -39.35 -14.24 8.58
N PHE A 437 -39.37 -14.73 7.34
CA PHE A 437 -39.67 -13.91 6.16
C PHE A 437 -41.12 -14.11 5.68
N PRO A 438 -41.80 -13.06 5.20
CA PRO A 438 -43.18 -13.18 4.68
C PRO A 438 -43.29 -14.04 3.42
N SER A 439 -42.27 -14.02 2.56
CA SER A 439 -42.17 -14.89 1.38
C SER A 439 -40.74 -14.94 0.84
N ASP A 440 -40.50 -15.84 -0.12
CA ASP A 440 -39.22 -15.92 -0.82
C ASP A 440 -38.91 -14.69 -1.67
N THR A 441 -39.92 -13.91 -2.08
CA THR A 441 -39.71 -12.63 -2.76
C THR A 441 -38.95 -11.67 -1.85
N GLN A 442 -39.37 -11.49 -0.59
CA GLN A 442 -38.66 -10.61 0.35
C GLN A 442 -37.26 -11.15 0.66
N ARG A 443 -37.07 -12.48 0.77
CA ARG A 443 -35.72 -13.05 0.93
C ARG A 443 -34.79 -12.68 -0.22
N ARG A 444 -35.25 -12.84 -1.46
CA ARG A 444 -34.46 -12.49 -2.64
C ARG A 444 -34.16 -11.00 -2.69
N GLN A 445 -35.12 -10.15 -2.31
CA GLN A 445 -34.91 -8.70 -2.24
C GLN A 445 -33.83 -8.34 -1.20
N VAL A 446 -33.86 -8.92 -0.01
CA VAL A 446 -32.80 -8.73 1.01
C VAL A 446 -31.45 -9.26 0.51
N GLU A 447 -31.42 -10.42 -0.16
CA GLU A 447 -30.21 -10.92 -0.82
C GLU A 447 -29.65 -9.91 -1.83
N GLN A 448 -30.48 -9.35 -2.71
CA GLN A 448 -30.05 -8.33 -3.67
C GLN A 448 -29.49 -7.09 -2.97
N PHE A 449 -30.11 -6.63 -1.87
CA PHE A 449 -29.59 -5.51 -1.09
C PHE A 449 -28.24 -5.83 -0.43
N VAL A 450 -28.07 -7.02 0.17
CA VAL A 450 -26.81 -7.42 0.81
C VAL A 450 -25.69 -7.61 -0.22
N LEU A 451 -25.99 -8.12 -1.42
CA LEU A 451 -25.01 -8.15 -2.52
C LEU A 451 -24.64 -6.74 -2.99
N ALA A 452 -25.59 -5.80 -2.95
CA ALA A 452 -25.38 -4.39 -3.22
C ALA A 452 -25.08 -3.56 -1.95
N PHE A 453 -24.51 -4.13 -0.89
CA PHE A 453 -24.30 -3.36 0.34
C PHE A 453 -23.34 -2.17 0.12
N ASP A 454 -23.55 -1.09 0.88
CA ASP A 454 -22.65 0.08 0.83
C ASP A 454 -21.20 -0.33 1.12
N SER A 455 -20.25 0.35 0.48
CA SER A 455 -18.81 0.17 0.65
C SER A 455 -18.14 1.51 0.98
N ASN A 456 -16.82 1.48 1.23
CA ASN A 456 -16.02 2.66 1.53
C ASN A 456 -15.97 3.68 0.38
N LEU A 457 -16.13 3.21 -0.85
CA LEU A 457 -16.13 4.05 -2.06
C LEU A 457 -17.47 3.92 -2.77
N ALA A 458 -17.98 5.04 -3.26
CA ALA A 458 -19.17 5.07 -4.09
C ALA A 458 -18.94 4.35 -5.44
N PRO A 459 -19.98 3.78 -6.07
CA PRO A 459 -19.87 3.01 -7.31
C PRO A 459 -19.21 3.76 -8.47
N ILE A 460 -19.33 5.08 -8.49
CA ILE A 460 -18.76 5.94 -9.54
C ILE A 460 -17.22 6.05 -9.47
N VAL A 461 -16.61 5.77 -8.32
CA VAL A 461 -15.16 5.94 -8.14
C VAL A 461 -14.39 4.96 -9.03
N GLY A 462 -13.38 5.45 -9.74
CA GLY A 462 -12.61 4.69 -10.73
C GLY A 462 -13.23 4.66 -12.12
N GLN A 463 -14.43 5.23 -12.32
CA GLN A 463 -15.00 5.38 -13.66
C GLN A 463 -14.27 6.50 -14.42
N GLN A 464 -13.97 6.23 -15.69
CA GLN A 464 -13.27 7.14 -16.60
C GLN A 464 -13.97 7.17 -17.96
N VAL A 465 -13.99 8.34 -18.60
CA VAL A 465 -14.47 8.50 -19.98
C VAL A 465 -13.66 9.55 -20.72
N THR A 466 -13.34 9.28 -21.99
CA THR A 466 -12.68 10.25 -22.87
C THR A 466 -13.69 10.85 -23.84
N LEU A 467 -13.86 12.17 -23.75
CA LEU A 467 -14.64 12.97 -24.68
C LEU A 467 -13.76 13.39 -25.87
N THR A 468 -14.30 13.24 -27.06
CA THR A 468 -13.66 13.54 -28.35
C THR A 468 -14.64 14.35 -29.22
N ALA A 469 -14.17 14.85 -30.36
CA ALA A 469 -14.99 15.61 -31.29
C ALA A 469 -16.18 14.82 -31.88
N THR A 470 -16.17 13.48 -31.82
CA THR A 470 -17.14 12.62 -32.52
C THR A 470 -17.97 11.73 -31.61
N ASN A 471 -17.76 11.73 -30.30
CA ASN A 471 -18.43 10.78 -29.38
C ASN A 471 -19.26 11.44 -28.27
N SER A 472 -19.58 12.74 -28.39
CA SER A 472 -20.30 13.50 -27.36
C SER A 472 -21.64 12.88 -26.96
N ALA A 473 -22.36 12.24 -27.89
CA ALA A 473 -23.62 11.56 -27.61
C ALA A 473 -23.47 10.37 -26.63
N VAL A 474 -22.28 9.75 -26.56
CA VAL A 474 -21.99 8.61 -25.67
C VAL A 474 -21.21 9.06 -24.43
N ALA A 475 -20.18 9.89 -24.62
CA ALA A 475 -19.33 10.36 -23.53
C ALA A 475 -20.01 11.44 -22.67
N GLY A 476 -20.82 12.31 -23.28
CA GLY A 476 -21.48 13.43 -22.60
C GLY A 476 -22.30 13.01 -21.38
N PRO A 477 -23.25 12.06 -21.51
CA PRO A 477 -24.03 11.56 -20.38
C PRO A 477 -23.18 10.93 -19.27
N ARG A 478 -22.05 10.29 -19.64
CA ARG A 478 -21.11 9.74 -18.65
C ARG A 478 -20.41 10.87 -17.89
N VAL A 479 -19.96 11.93 -18.56
CA VAL A 479 -19.38 13.10 -17.91
C VAL A 479 -20.42 13.74 -16.97
N ASP A 480 -21.67 13.93 -17.43
CA ASP A 480 -22.74 14.49 -16.59
C ASP A 480 -22.94 13.69 -15.31
N LEU A 481 -22.93 12.35 -15.41
CA LEU A 481 -23.01 11.47 -14.25
C LEU A 481 -21.82 11.65 -13.30
N LEU A 482 -20.59 11.70 -13.81
CA LEU A 482 -19.39 11.93 -12.98
C LEU A 482 -19.52 13.24 -12.20
N LEU A 483 -19.92 14.32 -12.88
CA LEU A 483 -20.10 15.65 -12.26
C LEU A 483 -21.22 15.65 -11.23
N ALA A 484 -22.33 14.96 -11.50
CA ALA A 484 -23.46 14.86 -10.58
C ALA A 484 -23.07 14.11 -9.29
N ARG A 485 -22.30 13.02 -9.39
CA ARG A 485 -21.85 12.29 -8.19
C ARG A 485 -20.78 13.05 -7.41
N ALA A 486 -19.90 13.78 -8.10
CA ALA A 486 -18.95 14.68 -7.43
C ALA A 486 -19.65 15.81 -6.66
N ALA A 487 -20.75 16.35 -7.18
CA ALA A 487 -21.51 17.42 -6.51
C ALA A 487 -22.12 17.00 -5.16
N VAL A 488 -22.33 15.69 -4.94
CA VAL A 488 -22.80 15.12 -3.66
C VAL A 488 -21.67 14.53 -2.81
N GLY A 489 -20.40 14.75 -3.19
CA GLY A 489 -19.23 14.35 -2.39
C GLY A 489 -18.82 12.88 -2.51
N GLU A 490 -19.32 12.15 -3.51
CA GLU A 490 -19.02 10.72 -3.67
C GLU A 490 -17.69 10.42 -4.38
N CYS A 491 -17.17 11.37 -5.14
CA CYS A 491 -15.90 11.30 -5.82
C CYS A 491 -15.34 12.73 -6.01
N ASP A 492 -14.05 12.87 -6.26
CA ASP A 492 -13.54 14.06 -6.93
C ASP A 492 -13.53 13.80 -8.44
N VAL A 493 -13.79 14.83 -9.27
CA VAL A 493 -13.63 14.71 -10.72
C VAL A 493 -12.37 15.42 -11.17
N VAL A 494 -11.56 14.71 -11.94
CA VAL A 494 -10.39 15.25 -12.62
C VAL A 494 -10.57 15.17 -14.13
N ALA A 495 -9.98 16.12 -14.85
CA ALA A 495 -9.87 16.12 -16.30
C ALA A 495 -8.40 16.18 -16.71
N LYS A 496 -8.01 15.44 -17.75
CA LYS A 496 -6.68 15.49 -18.38
C LYS A 496 -6.85 15.62 -19.89
N ALA A 497 -6.02 16.46 -20.52
CA ALA A 497 -6.02 16.68 -21.96
C ALA A 497 -4.64 17.12 -22.45
N THR A 498 -4.41 17.14 -23.76
CA THR A 498 -3.23 17.79 -24.36
C THR A 498 -3.63 19.13 -24.96
N VAL A 499 -2.96 20.22 -24.58
CA VAL A 499 -3.21 21.57 -25.10
C VAL A 499 -1.89 22.15 -25.58
N SER A 500 -1.83 22.55 -26.85
CA SER A 500 -0.60 23.08 -27.47
C SER A 500 0.62 22.16 -27.32
N GLY A 501 0.41 20.84 -27.32
CA GLY A 501 1.47 19.84 -27.14
C GLY A 501 1.86 19.56 -25.68
N GLU A 502 1.26 20.25 -24.72
CA GLU A 502 1.50 20.06 -23.28
C GLU A 502 0.38 19.22 -22.65
N THR A 503 0.73 18.24 -21.80
CA THR A 503 -0.26 17.56 -20.96
C THR A 503 -0.74 18.49 -19.88
N ARG A 504 -2.05 18.74 -19.83
CA ARG A 504 -2.71 19.62 -18.87
C ARG A 504 -3.65 18.83 -17.97
N GLY A 505 -3.89 19.33 -16.77
CA GLY A 505 -4.86 18.76 -15.85
C GLY A 505 -5.70 19.77 -15.11
N TRP A 506 -6.89 19.32 -14.71
CA TRP A 506 -7.84 20.10 -13.94
C TRP A 506 -8.55 19.25 -12.90
N TYR A 507 -8.82 19.78 -11.71
CA TYR A 507 -9.74 19.14 -10.76
C TYR A 507 -10.96 20.01 -10.52
N ARG A 508 -12.12 19.37 -10.35
CA ARG A 508 -13.37 20.04 -9.99
C ARG A 508 -13.32 20.47 -8.53
N ASN A 509 -13.39 21.78 -8.29
CA ASN A 509 -13.44 22.35 -6.95
C ASN A 509 -14.88 22.33 -6.38
N ALA A 510 -15.05 22.79 -5.15
CA ALA A 510 -16.34 22.82 -4.47
C ALA A 510 -17.38 23.75 -5.14
N SER A 511 -16.95 24.78 -5.88
CA SER A 511 -17.88 25.65 -6.63
C SER A 511 -18.37 25.01 -7.93
N GLY A 512 -17.83 23.84 -8.31
CA GLY A 512 -18.14 23.13 -9.54
C GLY A 512 -17.33 23.58 -10.76
N SER A 513 -16.38 24.49 -10.57
CA SER A 513 -15.41 24.91 -11.59
C SER A 513 -14.18 24.01 -11.55
N PHE A 514 -13.34 24.08 -12.58
CA PHE A 514 -12.17 23.24 -12.77
C PHE A 514 -10.88 24.05 -12.57
N GLN A 515 -10.17 23.82 -11.47
CA GLN A 515 -8.88 24.47 -11.23
C GLN A 515 -7.83 23.83 -12.16
N PRO A 516 -7.20 24.62 -13.06
CA PRO A 516 -6.09 24.15 -13.89
C PRO A 516 -4.81 23.92 -13.06
N ASP A 517 -3.89 23.18 -13.66
CA ASP A 517 -2.52 22.90 -13.20
C ASP A 517 -1.55 24.11 -13.25
N ARG A 518 -2.08 25.33 -13.29
CA ARG A 518 -1.34 26.58 -13.08
C ARG A 518 -2.07 27.41 -12.04
N GLN A 519 -1.42 27.73 -10.93
CA GLN A 519 -2.10 28.35 -9.79
C GLN A 519 -2.66 29.74 -10.14
N ALA A 520 -1.97 30.47 -11.02
CA ALA A 520 -2.38 31.81 -11.45
C ALA A 520 -3.50 31.80 -12.51
N GLU A 521 -3.80 30.65 -13.12
CA GLU A 521 -4.84 30.54 -14.15
C GLU A 521 -6.23 30.42 -13.51
N ALA A 522 -7.19 31.18 -14.04
CA ALA A 522 -8.56 31.19 -13.53
C ALA A 522 -9.23 29.82 -13.72
N PRO A 523 -10.08 29.35 -12.80
CA PRO A 523 -10.81 28.10 -12.96
C PRO A 523 -11.70 28.06 -14.21
N TRP A 524 -11.69 26.93 -14.90
CA TRP A 524 -12.48 26.69 -16.11
C TRP A 524 -13.90 26.21 -15.79
N THR A 525 -14.82 26.38 -16.73
CA THR A 525 -16.14 25.74 -16.67
C THR A 525 -16.10 24.36 -17.34
N ASP A 526 -17.03 23.47 -17.00
CA ASP A 526 -17.19 22.20 -17.73
C ASP A 526 -17.44 22.44 -19.23
N ALA A 527 -18.21 23.47 -19.60
CA ALA A 527 -18.44 23.83 -20.99
C ALA A 527 -17.15 24.17 -21.74
N ALA A 528 -16.19 24.86 -21.09
CA ALA A 528 -14.89 25.16 -21.68
C ALA A 528 -14.05 23.89 -21.92
N LEU A 529 -14.06 22.93 -20.98
CA LEU A 529 -13.40 21.64 -21.15
C LEU A 529 -14.04 20.82 -22.28
N ARG A 530 -15.37 20.82 -22.41
CA ARG A 530 -16.03 20.14 -23.55
C ARG A 530 -15.73 20.78 -24.89
N ALA A 531 -15.63 22.10 -24.92
CA ALA A 531 -15.22 22.83 -26.13
C ALA A 531 -13.79 22.44 -26.55
N LEU A 532 -12.88 22.23 -25.59
CA LEU A 532 -11.52 21.74 -25.85
C LEU A 532 -11.53 20.39 -26.60
N ALA A 533 -12.34 19.43 -26.14
CA ALA A 533 -12.47 18.11 -26.76
C ALA A 533 -12.98 18.12 -28.21
N SER A 534 -13.51 19.25 -28.69
CA SER A 534 -13.98 19.39 -30.09
C SER A 534 -12.84 19.57 -31.09
N THR A 535 -11.62 19.80 -30.59
CA THR A 535 -10.39 19.89 -31.41
C THR A 535 -9.68 18.53 -31.42
N PRO A 536 -9.44 17.91 -32.60
CA PRO A 536 -8.66 16.68 -32.69
C PRO A 536 -7.29 16.79 -32.02
N GLY A 537 -6.91 15.79 -31.21
CA GLY A 537 -5.67 15.81 -30.42
C GLY A 537 -5.77 16.53 -29.07
N GLN A 538 -6.95 17.07 -28.73
CA GLN A 538 -7.24 17.70 -27.44
C GLN A 538 -8.37 16.97 -26.70
N GLU A 539 -8.48 15.65 -26.91
CA GLU A 539 -9.47 14.81 -26.24
C GLU A 539 -9.35 14.96 -24.72
N VAL A 540 -10.49 15.10 -24.05
CA VAL A 540 -10.54 15.34 -22.60
C VAL A 540 -10.99 14.09 -21.90
N THR A 541 -10.14 13.57 -21.02
CA THR A 541 -10.43 12.39 -20.21
C THR A 541 -10.88 12.82 -18.82
N TYR A 542 -12.13 12.53 -18.47
CA TYR A 542 -12.71 12.75 -17.15
C TYR A 542 -12.63 11.47 -16.33
N THR A 543 -12.24 11.59 -15.05
CA THR A 543 -12.17 10.47 -14.11
C THR A 543 -12.79 10.85 -12.77
N CYS A 544 -13.67 10.01 -12.24
CA CYS A 544 -14.04 10.07 -10.81
C CYS A 544 -12.95 9.36 -10.01
N VAL A 545 -12.26 10.09 -9.15
CA VAL A 545 -11.20 9.56 -8.28
C VAL A 545 -11.70 9.54 -6.82
N PRO A 546 -11.03 8.79 -5.92
CA PRO A 546 -11.43 8.79 -4.51
C PRO A 546 -11.51 10.21 -3.93
N PRO A 547 -12.51 10.52 -3.09
CA PRO A 547 -12.63 11.83 -2.46
C PRO A 547 -11.31 12.29 -1.79
N GLY A 548 -10.94 13.55 -2.00
CA GLY A 548 -9.70 14.15 -1.51
C GLY A 548 -8.45 13.85 -2.36
N SER A 549 -8.55 13.01 -3.40
CA SER A 549 -7.42 12.69 -4.29
C SER A 549 -7.36 13.56 -5.55
N GLY A 550 -8.37 14.41 -5.78
CA GLY A 550 -8.50 15.24 -6.98
C GLY A 550 -7.26 16.09 -7.30
N PRO A 551 -6.79 16.96 -6.38
CA PRO A 551 -5.62 17.79 -6.62
C PRO A 551 -4.39 16.97 -6.98
N ARG A 552 -4.09 15.92 -6.20
CA ARG A 552 -2.94 15.04 -6.44
C ARG A 552 -2.97 14.36 -7.81
N ILE A 553 -4.16 13.98 -8.31
CA ILE A 553 -4.25 13.27 -9.59
C ILE A 553 -4.26 14.27 -10.76
N ALA A 554 -4.84 15.44 -10.56
CA ALA A 554 -5.08 16.40 -11.61
C ALA A 554 -3.95 17.40 -11.82
N VAL A 555 -3.40 17.98 -10.75
CA VAL A 555 -2.62 19.22 -10.84
C VAL A 555 -1.33 19.21 -10.05
N ASP A 556 -1.13 18.30 -9.10
CA ASP A 556 0.08 18.19 -8.27
C ASP A 556 0.41 16.70 -8.12
N ARG A 557 0.99 16.14 -9.17
CA ARG A 557 1.14 14.69 -9.32
C ARG A 557 2.04 14.10 -8.26
N ASP A 558 3.12 14.78 -7.94
CA ASP A 558 4.13 14.30 -7.01
C ASP A 558 3.88 14.69 -5.54
N ALA A 559 2.84 15.49 -5.29
CA ALA A 559 2.41 15.93 -3.97
C ALA A 559 3.48 16.76 -3.24
N ASP A 560 4.29 17.51 -3.99
CA ASP A 560 5.28 18.44 -3.43
C ASP A 560 4.65 19.81 -3.03
N GLY A 561 3.38 20.02 -3.40
CA GLY A 561 2.60 21.22 -3.14
C GLY A 561 2.72 22.30 -4.22
N VAL A 562 3.29 21.98 -5.39
CA VAL A 562 3.42 22.86 -6.56
C VAL A 562 2.61 22.26 -7.70
N PHE A 563 1.97 23.10 -8.52
CA PHE A 563 1.18 22.56 -9.62
C PHE A 563 2.07 22.16 -10.81
N ASP A 564 1.73 21.05 -11.46
CA ASP A 564 2.48 20.42 -12.55
C ASP A 564 2.84 21.41 -13.67
N GLY A 565 1.95 22.36 -13.98
CA GLY A 565 2.16 23.38 -15.01
C GLY A 565 3.08 24.51 -14.56
N ASP A 566 2.97 24.94 -13.29
CA ASP A 566 3.88 25.94 -12.71
C ASP A 566 5.31 25.38 -12.62
N GLU A 567 5.45 24.08 -12.37
CA GLU A 567 6.74 23.38 -12.42
C GLU A 567 7.35 23.35 -13.81
N ARG A 568 6.56 22.98 -14.84
CA ARG A 568 7.03 23.01 -16.23
C ARG A 568 7.43 24.41 -16.67
N ASP A 569 6.67 25.43 -16.27
CA ASP A 569 7.01 26.83 -16.54
C ASP A 569 8.30 27.27 -15.83
N ALA A 570 8.60 26.69 -14.66
CA ALA A 570 9.85 26.87 -13.92
C ALA A 570 11.00 25.96 -14.38
N GLY A 571 10.75 25.03 -15.32
CA GLY A 571 11.73 24.08 -15.83
C GLY A 571 12.05 22.91 -14.88
N THR A 572 11.17 22.61 -13.92
CA THR A 572 11.27 21.44 -13.04
C THR A 572 10.40 20.27 -13.54
N ASP A 573 10.69 19.07 -13.03
CA ASP A 573 10.04 17.83 -13.43
C ASP A 573 8.87 17.46 -12.49
N PRO A 574 7.61 17.57 -12.95
CA PRO A 574 6.42 17.33 -12.12
C PRO A 574 6.15 15.86 -11.80
N ASP A 575 6.95 14.94 -12.33
CA ASP A 575 6.91 13.53 -11.97
C ASP A 575 7.88 13.20 -10.81
N ARG A 576 8.60 14.19 -10.29
CA ARG A 576 9.74 13.95 -9.40
C ARG A 576 9.74 14.86 -8.18
N GLU A 577 9.32 14.29 -7.03
CA GLU A 577 9.26 14.95 -5.70
C GLU A 577 10.55 15.64 -5.24
N THR A 578 11.68 15.33 -5.86
CA THR A 578 12.98 15.94 -5.56
C THR A 578 13.33 17.16 -6.43
N SER A 579 12.48 17.49 -7.40
CA SER A 579 12.69 18.48 -8.44
C SER A 579 11.65 19.59 -8.30
N VAL A 580 11.86 20.49 -7.33
CA VAL A 580 10.87 21.53 -7.01
C VAL A 580 11.38 22.91 -7.43
N PRO A 581 10.51 23.86 -7.86
CA PRO A 581 10.92 25.22 -8.12
C PRO A 581 11.56 25.88 -6.89
N ASN A 582 12.52 26.79 -7.08
CA ASN A 582 13.19 27.44 -5.94
C ASN A 582 12.22 28.16 -5.01
N ALA A 583 11.15 28.72 -5.57
CA ALA A 583 10.08 29.39 -4.84
C ALA A 583 9.24 28.44 -3.96
N ALA A 584 9.34 27.13 -4.14
CA ALA A 584 8.62 26.12 -3.35
C ALA A 584 9.33 25.80 -2.02
N ILE A 585 10.66 26.00 -1.93
CA ILE A 585 11.40 25.88 -0.67
C ILE A 585 11.29 27.19 0.09
N VAL A 586 10.31 27.27 0.98
CA VAL A 586 10.01 28.46 1.78
C VAL A 586 10.09 28.13 3.26
N CYS A 587 10.63 29.06 4.04
CA CYS A 587 10.53 29.04 5.48
C CYS A 587 9.59 30.15 5.94
N ALA A 588 8.41 29.78 6.46
CA ALA A 588 7.55 30.75 7.14
C ALA A 588 8.13 31.04 8.53
N ASN A 589 8.00 32.29 8.99
CA ASN A 589 8.48 32.74 10.30
C ASN A 589 10.01 32.56 10.49
N SER A 590 10.80 32.98 9.48
CA SER A 590 12.27 32.90 9.37
C SER A 590 13.01 32.85 10.71
N THR A 591 13.13 31.65 11.26
CA THR A 591 13.81 31.44 12.54
C THR A 591 15.31 31.44 12.25
N PRO A 592 16.14 32.17 13.01
CA PRO A 592 17.58 32.19 12.77
C PRO A 592 18.16 30.77 12.77
N LEU A 593 19.17 30.51 11.94
CA LEU A 593 19.96 29.27 11.99
C LEU A 593 21.22 29.46 12.86
N PRO A 594 21.16 29.27 14.19
CA PRO A 594 22.35 29.36 15.03
C PRO A 594 23.40 28.32 14.60
N GLN A 595 24.67 28.66 14.84
CA GLN A 595 25.81 27.78 14.55
C GLN A 595 25.90 27.31 13.09
N ALA A 596 25.24 28.01 12.15
CA ALA A 596 25.33 27.71 10.74
C ALA A 596 26.77 27.85 10.23
N ARG A 597 27.27 26.79 9.60
CA ARG A 597 28.57 26.71 8.95
C ARG A 597 28.41 26.04 7.60
N LEU A 598 28.82 26.75 6.55
CA LEU A 598 28.85 26.27 5.18
C LEU A 598 30.29 26.36 4.67
N THR A 599 30.82 25.26 4.16
CA THR A 599 32.13 25.24 3.50
C THR A 599 31.97 24.63 2.13
N ILE A 600 32.30 25.39 1.09
CA ILE A 600 32.36 24.96 -0.31
C ILE A 600 33.83 24.78 -0.68
N THR A 601 34.17 23.66 -1.31
CA THR A 601 35.53 23.32 -1.75
C THR A 601 35.50 22.89 -3.21
N LYS A 602 36.65 22.99 -3.89
CA LYS A 602 36.77 22.82 -5.34
C LYS A 602 35.90 23.84 -6.09
N ASN A 603 35.87 25.06 -5.61
CA ASN A 603 35.08 26.16 -6.15
C ASN A 603 35.73 26.78 -7.40
N GLN A 604 36.17 25.95 -8.33
CA GLN A 604 36.95 26.32 -9.52
C GLN A 604 36.61 25.36 -10.67
N ALA A 605 37.08 25.68 -11.88
CA ALA A 605 36.94 24.76 -13.00
C ALA A 605 37.61 23.39 -12.72
N PRO A 606 37.00 22.27 -13.13
CA PRO A 606 35.76 22.18 -13.90
C PRO A 606 34.51 22.31 -13.00
N VAL A 607 33.56 23.16 -13.42
CA VAL A 607 32.27 23.29 -12.73
C VAL A 607 31.55 21.94 -12.72
N GLY A 608 30.95 21.58 -11.58
CA GLY A 608 30.27 20.30 -11.40
C GLY A 608 31.04 19.31 -10.52
N ASP A 609 32.25 19.65 -10.08
CA ASP A 609 33.04 18.85 -9.15
C ASP A 609 33.06 19.41 -7.72
N GLU A 610 32.32 20.49 -7.47
CA GLU A 610 32.24 21.16 -6.17
C GLU A 610 31.74 20.22 -5.07
N ASN A 611 32.24 20.46 -3.85
CA ASN A 611 31.70 19.83 -2.64
C ASN A 611 31.27 20.90 -1.65
N PHE A 612 30.24 20.61 -0.86
CA PHE A 612 30.01 21.38 0.36
C PHE A 612 29.73 20.53 1.58
N ARG A 613 30.05 21.12 2.73
CA ARG A 613 29.59 20.67 4.05
C ARG A 613 28.78 21.78 4.68
N LEU A 614 27.57 21.45 5.08
CA LEU A 614 26.68 22.33 5.82
C LEU A 614 26.44 21.71 7.20
N ARG A 615 26.43 22.56 8.22
CA ARG A 615 25.89 22.27 9.54
C ARG A 615 25.10 23.47 9.99
N ALA A 616 23.87 23.28 10.44
CA ALA A 616 23.04 24.34 11.00
C ALA A 616 22.19 23.77 12.13
N ASP A 617 21.95 24.57 13.16
CA ASP A 617 20.93 24.29 14.14
C ASP A 617 19.64 25.00 13.73
N VAL A 618 18.52 24.29 13.79
CA VAL A 618 17.18 24.77 13.52
C VAL A 618 16.42 24.71 14.82
N LEU A 619 15.83 25.82 15.25
CA LEU A 619 14.98 25.86 16.43
C LEU A 619 13.53 25.88 15.98
N VAL A 620 12.77 24.84 16.36
CA VAL A 620 11.34 24.72 16.03
C VAL A 620 10.51 24.62 17.31
N ASP A 621 9.19 24.67 17.19
CA ASP A 621 8.30 24.43 18.33
C ASP A 621 8.62 23.05 18.99
N PRO A 622 8.84 22.99 20.31
CA PRO A 622 9.15 21.74 21.01
C PRO A 622 8.09 20.63 20.84
N MET A 623 6.80 20.97 20.73
CA MET A 623 5.73 20.00 20.50
C MET A 623 5.88 19.35 19.12
N VAL A 624 6.27 20.14 18.13
CA VAL A 624 6.46 19.70 16.76
C VAL A 624 7.79 18.94 16.59
N ALA A 625 8.85 19.35 17.28
CA ALA A 625 10.16 18.67 17.27
C ALA A 625 10.07 17.22 17.75
N GLY A 626 9.17 16.91 18.69
CA GLY A 626 8.92 15.56 19.17
C GLY A 626 8.24 14.63 18.15
N ALA A 627 7.52 15.21 17.19
CA ALA A 627 6.78 14.49 16.15
C ALA A 627 7.52 14.43 14.79
N LEU A 628 8.65 15.13 14.64
CA LEU A 628 9.42 15.14 13.40
C LEU A 628 9.98 13.75 13.07
N ASP A 629 9.72 13.27 11.86
CA ASP A 629 10.37 12.08 11.30
C ASP A 629 10.81 12.34 9.84
N PRO A 630 12.08 12.67 9.59
CA PRO A 630 12.62 12.85 8.25
C PRO A 630 12.49 11.61 7.35
N MET A 631 12.31 10.41 7.93
CA MET A 631 12.01 9.22 7.12
C MET A 631 10.65 9.33 6.42
N ALA A 632 9.69 10.00 7.07
CA ALA A 632 8.34 10.19 6.56
C ALA A 632 8.19 11.45 5.71
N SER A 633 8.96 12.51 5.99
CA SER A 633 8.78 13.83 5.35
C SER A 633 9.97 14.35 4.54
N GLY A 634 11.16 13.78 4.66
CA GLY A 634 12.35 14.30 3.98
C GLY A 634 12.91 15.60 4.59
N VAL A 635 13.77 16.28 3.84
CA VAL A 635 14.41 17.58 4.20
C VAL A 635 14.66 18.38 2.91
N GLN A 636 14.53 19.69 2.94
CA GLN A 636 14.87 20.57 1.81
C GLN A 636 15.95 21.56 2.20
N ILE A 637 16.87 21.85 1.28
CA ILE A 637 18.00 22.77 1.47
C ILE A 637 18.07 23.71 0.28
N ARG A 638 18.12 25.01 0.58
CA ARG A 638 18.28 26.07 -0.42
C ARG A 638 19.40 27.02 -0.01
N ILE A 639 20.25 27.38 -0.98
CA ILE A 639 21.32 28.36 -0.85
C ILE A 639 21.17 29.34 -2.00
N ASP A 640 21.07 30.62 -1.69
CA ASP A 640 20.93 31.72 -2.64
C ASP A 640 22.06 32.75 -2.48
N THR A 641 22.23 33.61 -3.47
CA THR A 641 22.93 34.89 -3.31
C THR A 641 22.13 35.81 -2.40
N GLN A 642 22.75 36.89 -1.92
CA GLN A 642 22.03 37.95 -1.19
C GLN A 642 20.85 38.55 -1.99
N ALA A 643 20.96 38.57 -3.33
CA ALA A 643 19.92 39.05 -4.24
C ALA A 643 18.77 38.03 -4.45
N GLY A 644 18.86 36.84 -3.85
CA GLY A 644 17.85 35.79 -3.96
C GLY A 644 18.00 34.89 -5.19
N ASN A 645 19.13 34.97 -5.90
CA ASN A 645 19.41 34.08 -7.02
C ASN A 645 19.84 32.70 -6.50
N PRO A 646 19.23 31.60 -6.97
CA PRO A 646 19.50 30.26 -6.47
C PRO A 646 20.90 29.76 -6.89
N ILE A 647 21.68 29.26 -5.93
CA ILE A 647 22.97 28.60 -6.16
C ILE A 647 22.83 27.08 -5.97
N TYR A 648 22.08 26.66 -4.96
CA TYR A 648 21.86 25.26 -4.66
C TYR A 648 20.46 25.05 -4.10
N ASN A 649 19.68 24.17 -4.72
CA ASN A 649 18.35 23.76 -4.25
C ASN A 649 18.30 22.24 -4.32
N ARG A 650 18.11 21.56 -3.18
CA ARG A 650 17.87 20.11 -3.17
C ARG A 650 16.82 19.72 -2.15
N VAL A 651 15.94 18.85 -2.62
CA VAL A 651 15.05 18.05 -1.78
C VAL A 651 15.67 16.68 -1.54
N VAL A 652 15.71 16.30 -0.28
CA VAL A 652 16.09 14.98 0.21
C VAL A 652 14.80 14.23 0.47
N PRO A 653 14.47 13.21 -0.34
CA PRO A 653 13.17 12.59 -0.30
C PRO A 653 12.98 11.78 0.97
N ARG A 654 11.72 11.53 1.32
CA ARG A 654 11.32 10.53 2.30
C ARG A 654 11.69 9.11 1.84
N GLY A 655 11.61 8.14 2.75
CA GLY A 655 11.79 6.71 2.45
C GLY A 655 12.99 6.06 3.14
N GLU A 656 12.85 4.76 3.44
CA GLU A 656 13.86 3.99 4.14
C GLU A 656 15.01 3.55 3.23
N GLY A 657 16.22 3.46 3.78
CA GLY A 657 17.32 2.75 3.13
C GLY A 657 17.17 1.24 3.31
N SER A 658 16.88 0.50 2.23
CA SER A 658 16.55 -0.93 2.28
C SER A 658 17.77 -1.88 2.23
N ALA A 659 18.96 -1.40 1.82
CA ALA A 659 20.18 -2.21 1.74
C ALA A 659 21.47 -1.38 1.76
N LYS A 660 22.61 -2.04 2.00
CA LYS A 660 23.94 -1.38 1.99
C LYS A 660 24.23 -0.79 0.61
N GLY A 661 24.28 0.54 0.53
CA GLY A 661 24.52 1.27 -0.73
C GLY A 661 23.26 1.74 -1.45
N TYR A 662 22.07 1.41 -0.94
CA TYR A 662 20.80 1.94 -1.44
C TYR A 662 20.50 3.30 -0.80
N PRO A 663 19.99 4.28 -1.58
CA PRO A 663 19.62 5.58 -1.04
C PRO A 663 18.47 5.47 -0.05
N GLY A 664 18.50 6.28 1.01
CA GLY A 664 17.38 6.38 1.95
C GLY A 664 17.79 6.71 3.38
N TRP A 665 16.79 6.89 4.22
CA TRP A 665 16.92 7.23 5.62
C TRP A 665 17.05 5.99 6.52
N THR A 666 17.80 6.15 7.60
CA THR A 666 17.91 5.20 8.71
C THR A 666 17.80 5.97 10.02
N VAL A 667 17.26 5.35 11.06
CA VAL A 667 17.09 5.97 12.38
C VAL A 667 17.73 5.11 13.47
N ASN A 668 18.28 5.74 14.51
CA ASN A 668 18.74 5.01 15.69
C ASN A 668 17.58 4.50 16.53
N SER A 669 17.84 3.52 17.41
CA SER A 669 16.80 2.94 18.28
C SER A 669 16.10 3.94 19.20
N LYS A 670 16.77 5.05 19.56
CA LYS A 670 16.21 6.12 20.38
C LYS A 670 15.36 7.13 19.58
N ARG A 671 15.30 7.01 18.25
CA ARG A 671 14.61 7.96 17.35
C ARG A 671 15.01 9.42 17.58
N THR A 672 16.30 9.65 17.83
CA THR A 672 16.89 10.99 18.01
C THR A 672 17.88 11.35 16.92
N ARG A 673 18.21 10.42 16.02
CA ARG A 673 19.16 10.64 14.95
C ARG A 673 18.75 9.90 13.70
N TRP A 674 18.48 10.68 12.65
CA TRP A 674 18.18 10.20 11.32
C TRP A 674 19.37 10.43 10.41
N THR A 675 19.71 9.44 9.59
CA THR A 675 20.80 9.52 8.62
C THR A 675 20.30 9.09 7.25
N TYR A 676 20.22 10.05 6.34
CA TYR A 676 20.07 9.81 4.91
C TYR A 676 21.42 9.50 4.30
N ARG A 677 21.48 8.53 3.39
CA ARG A 677 22.65 8.25 2.56
C ARG A 677 22.22 8.13 1.11
N ASP A 678 23.00 8.72 0.22
CA ASP A 678 22.90 8.50 -1.23
C ASP A 678 24.31 8.60 -1.83
N PRO A 679 25.16 7.57 -1.67
CA PRO A 679 26.56 7.64 -2.07
C PRO A 679 26.76 7.96 -3.55
N LYS A 680 25.79 7.57 -4.39
CA LYS A 680 25.81 7.80 -5.85
C LYS A 680 25.03 9.04 -6.27
N GLY A 681 24.21 9.64 -5.39
CA GLY A 681 23.47 10.88 -5.66
C GLY A 681 22.37 10.65 -6.68
N VAL A 682 21.77 9.45 -6.65
CA VAL A 682 20.81 8.98 -7.66
C VAL A 682 19.42 9.57 -7.38
N ARG A 683 19.02 9.64 -6.11
CA ARG A 683 17.71 10.20 -5.72
C ARG A 683 17.79 11.72 -5.56
N SER A 684 18.84 12.22 -4.90
CA SER A 684 19.08 13.66 -4.72
C SER A 684 20.45 14.04 -5.29
N PRO A 685 20.52 14.50 -6.56
CA PRO A 685 21.78 14.83 -7.21
C PRO A 685 22.68 15.74 -6.36
N GLY A 686 23.94 15.35 -6.20
CA GLY A 686 24.91 16.11 -5.40
C GLY A 686 24.83 15.90 -3.88
N VAL A 687 23.70 15.46 -3.30
CA VAL A 687 23.61 15.12 -1.86
C VAL A 687 24.13 13.71 -1.64
N ARG A 688 25.07 13.53 -0.69
CA ARG A 688 25.61 12.21 -0.32
C ARG A 688 25.12 11.72 1.03
N LYS A 689 24.93 12.64 1.96
CA LYS A 689 24.54 12.33 3.33
C LYS A 689 23.84 13.52 3.97
N VAL A 690 22.73 13.25 4.64
CA VAL A 690 22.09 14.19 5.56
C VAL A 690 21.95 13.54 6.92
N VAL A 691 22.20 14.30 7.98
CA VAL A 691 21.96 13.87 9.36
C VAL A 691 21.07 14.91 10.01
N VAL A 692 19.97 14.45 10.60
CA VAL A 692 19.12 15.26 11.49
C VAL A 692 19.27 14.67 12.89
N GLU A 693 19.67 15.50 13.86
CA GLU A 693 19.82 15.11 15.26
C GLU A 693 18.85 15.91 16.12
N ASN A 694 17.95 15.23 16.83
CA ASN A 694 17.12 15.85 17.84
C ASN A 694 17.95 16.12 19.11
N ARG A 695 18.12 17.41 19.43
CA ARG A 695 18.88 17.93 20.58
C ARG A 695 17.98 18.69 21.54
N SER A 696 16.69 18.35 21.57
CA SER A 696 15.70 18.92 22.49
C SER A 696 16.08 18.75 23.97
N ASN A 697 16.96 17.80 24.28
CA ASN A 697 17.53 17.63 25.62
C ASN A 697 18.54 18.71 26.03
N GLN A 698 19.08 19.48 25.07
CA GLN A 698 19.99 20.61 25.30
C GLN A 698 19.20 21.92 25.32
N THR A 699 18.35 22.10 24.32
CA THR A 699 17.44 23.24 24.20
C THR A 699 16.14 22.72 23.59
N PRO A 700 14.97 22.87 24.25
CA PRO A 700 13.71 22.37 23.71
C PRO A 700 13.48 22.82 22.26
N GLY A 701 13.15 21.90 21.37
CA GLY A 701 12.92 22.21 19.95
C GLY A 701 14.18 22.32 19.08
N LEU A 702 15.38 22.15 19.65
CA LEU A 702 16.64 22.28 18.90
C LEU A 702 16.93 21.02 18.08
N LEU A 703 17.10 21.21 16.77
CA LEU A 703 17.45 20.16 15.82
C LEU A 703 18.74 20.55 15.09
N ARG A 704 19.69 19.62 14.97
CA ARG A 704 20.91 19.85 14.20
C ARG A 704 20.83 19.15 12.85
N VAL A 705 20.95 19.92 11.78
CA VAL A 705 21.03 19.42 10.40
C VAL A 705 22.47 19.46 9.93
N SER A 706 22.95 18.38 9.32
CA SER A 706 24.27 18.30 8.71
C SER A 706 24.18 17.67 7.33
N VAL A 707 24.71 18.34 6.31
CA VAL A 707 24.65 17.91 4.91
C VAL A 707 26.06 17.77 4.38
N THR A 708 26.30 16.69 3.64
CA THR A 708 27.50 16.49 2.82
C THR A 708 27.06 16.35 1.38
N ALA A 709 27.51 17.28 0.55
CA ALA A 709 27.28 17.27 -0.89
C ALA A 709 28.61 17.22 -1.66
N SER A 710 28.62 16.58 -2.82
CA SER A 710 29.80 16.47 -3.69
C SER A 710 29.43 16.16 -5.13
N LYS A 711 30.28 16.60 -6.07
CA LYS A 711 30.13 16.41 -7.51
C LYS A 711 28.79 16.95 -8.02
N SER A 712 28.57 18.25 -7.82
CA SER A 712 27.40 18.94 -8.34
C SER A 712 27.76 20.38 -8.63
N ALA A 713 27.15 20.95 -9.68
CA ALA A 713 27.46 22.29 -10.18
C ALA A 713 26.87 23.36 -9.27
N PHE A 714 27.71 23.99 -8.43
CA PHE A 714 27.32 25.12 -7.58
C PHE A 714 28.49 26.05 -7.23
N ALA A 715 29.42 26.27 -8.17
CA ALA A 715 30.50 27.23 -7.97
C ALA A 715 29.96 28.64 -7.62
N VAL A 716 30.60 29.28 -6.66
CA VAL A 716 30.23 30.59 -6.10
C VAL A 716 31.31 31.60 -6.48
N GLY A 717 30.94 32.66 -7.19
CA GLY A 717 31.81 33.78 -7.49
C GLY A 717 31.85 34.81 -6.35
N MET A 718 32.80 35.76 -6.40
CA MET A 718 32.86 36.82 -5.39
C MET A 718 31.62 37.72 -5.40
N ALA A 719 31.01 37.94 -6.57
CA ALA A 719 29.80 38.75 -6.72
C ALA A 719 28.55 38.08 -6.13
N ASP A 720 28.60 36.77 -5.90
CA ASP A 720 27.50 35.99 -5.32
C ASP A 720 27.46 36.09 -3.79
N LEU A 721 28.55 36.59 -3.17
CA LEU A 721 28.66 36.73 -1.72
C LEU A 721 28.06 38.06 -1.23
N PRO A 722 27.44 38.07 -0.03
CA PRO A 722 27.26 36.93 0.87
C PRO A 722 26.09 36.02 0.48
N LEU A 723 26.07 34.83 1.06
CA LEU A 723 25.05 33.81 0.78
C LEU A 723 23.89 33.90 1.77
N ARG A 724 22.74 33.38 1.34
CA ARG A 724 21.57 33.09 2.16
C ARG A 724 21.35 31.58 2.20
N LEU A 725 21.00 31.05 3.38
CA LEU A 725 20.74 29.64 3.61
C LEU A 725 19.33 29.46 4.16
N THR A 726 18.59 28.51 3.57
CA THR A 726 17.28 28.04 4.06
C THR A 726 17.33 26.53 4.24
N VAL A 727 16.83 26.06 5.39
CA VAL A 727 16.68 24.63 5.69
C VAL A 727 15.23 24.39 6.10
N VAL A 728 14.55 23.47 5.40
CA VAL A 728 13.18 23.04 5.73
C VAL A 728 13.22 21.58 6.18
N LEU A 729 12.63 21.30 7.33
CA LEU A 729 12.52 19.98 7.93
C LEU A 729 11.20 19.36 7.50
N GLY A 730 11.21 18.77 6.30
CA GLY A 730 10.06 18.09 5.72
C GLY A 730 9.62 18.68 4.37
N THR A 731 8.32 18.74 4.15
CA THR A 731 7.69 19.26 2.92
C THR A 731 7.52 20.79 2.95
N ARG A 732 7.03 21.36 1.84
CA ARG A 732 6.64 22.78 1.74
C ARG A 732 5.66 23.18 2.83
N ASP A 733 4.64 22.38 3.08
CA ASP A 733 3.62 22.63 4.11
C ASP A 733 4.23 22.68 5.52
N GLN A 734 5.19 21.80 5.80
CA GLN A 734 5.91 21.81 7.07
C GLN A 734 6.78 23.06 7.21
N GLY A 735 7.42 23.52 6.13
CA GLY A 735 8.08 24.83 6.10
C GLY A 735 7.13 26.00 6.38
N ALA A 736 5.90 25.94 5.86
CA ALA A 736 4.86 26.94 6.12
C ALA A 736 4.36 26.93 7.58
N LEU A 737 4.45 25.79 8.26
CA LEU A 737 4.16 25.64 9.68
C LEU A 737 5.35 26.01 10.60
N GLY A 738 6.47 26.47 10.03
CA GLY A 738 7.65 26.91 10.79
C GLY A 738 8.65 25.79 11.13
N LEU A 739 8.56 24.62 10.49
CA LEU A 739 9.58 23.56 10.64
C LEU A 739 10.80 23.87 9.76
N CYS A 740 11.42 25.02 9.98
CA CYS A 740 12.47 25.51 9.10
C CYS A 740 13.34 26.56 9.79
N GLY A 741 14.41 26.98 9.14
CA GLY A 741 15.15 28.17 9.52
C GLY A 741 15.86 28.80 8.35
N GLU A 742 16.17 30.10 8.49
CA GLU A 742 16.82 30.90 7.47
C GLU A 742 17.97 31.74 8.09
N LEU A 743 19.02 31.97 7.32
CA LEU A 743 20.12 32.85 7.69
C LEU A 743 20.72 33.52 6.46
N ALA A 744 20.81 34.85 6.49
CA ALA A 744 21.67 35.61 5.59
C ALA A 744 23.05 35.78 6.24
N PHE A 745 24.11 35.32 5.59
CA PHE A 745 25.47 35.56 6.05
C PHE A 745 25.87 37.01 5.81
N HIS A 746 26.79 37.53 6.62
CA HIS A 746 27.39 38.84 6.39
C HIS A 746 28.54 38.77 5.36
N PRO A 747 28.89 39.89 4.71
CA PRO A 747 30.09 39.97 3.88
C PRO A 747 31.37 39.75 4.72
N ASP A 748 32.51 39.51 4.07
CA ASP A 748 33.79 39.21 4.76
C ASP A 748 34.20 40.30 5.78
N SER A 749 33.92 41.56 5.46
CA SER A 749 34.16 42.72 6.33
C SER A 749 33.19 42.85 7.51
N GLY A 750 32.12 42.05 7.56
CA GLY A 750 31.10 42.10 8.60
C GLY A 750 31.43 41.28 9.86
N THR A 751 30.52 41.35 10.85
CA THR A 751 30.53 40.47 12.02
C THR A 751 30.10 39.06 11.63
N PRO A 752 30.58 38.00 12.31
CA PRO A 752 30.07 36.66 12.06
C PRO A 752 28.58 36.51 12.44
N PRO A 753 27.82 35.62 11.78
CA PRO A 753 28.28 34.67 10.78
C PRO A 753 28.46 35.33 9.40
N ARG A 754 29.63 35.14 8.79
CA ARG A 754 30.04 35.82 7.54
C ARG A 754 30.64 34.85 6.52
N CYS A 755 30.60 35.21 5.25
CA CYS A 755 31.23 34.45 4.16
C CYS A 755 32.60 35.01 3.77
N ARG A 756 33.58 34.12 3.56
CA ARG A 756 34.94 34.43 3.08
C ARG A 756 35.31 33.52 1.92
N MET A 757 35.93 34.08 0.90
CA MET A 757 36.53 33.31 -0.19
C MET A 757 38.04 33.27 -0.02
N SER A 758 38.66 32.11 -0.21
CA SER A 758 40.13 31.97 -0.22
C SER A 758 40.74 32.83 -1.33
N THR A 759 41.98 33.28 -1.15
CA THR A 759 42.69 34.14 -2.13
C THR A 759 42.76 33.57 -3.55
N ASN A 760 42.84 32.23 -3.69
CA ASN A 760 42.82 31.57 -5.00
C ASN A 760 41.40 31.25 -5.49
N GLY A 761 40.35 31.54 -4.74
CA GLY A 761 38.95 31.23 -5.09
C GLY A 761 38.51 29.78 -4.90
N SER A 762 39.41 28.87 -4.49
CA SER A 762 39.13 27.42 -4.41
C SER A 762 38.19 27.00 -3.28
N THR A 763 38.01 27.84 -2.27
CA THR A 763 37.20 27.55 -1.08
C THR A 763 36.37 28.77 -0.67
N VAL A 764 35.10 28.56 -0.36
CA VAL A 764 34.22 29.53 0.31
C VAL A 764 33.86 28.99 1.68
N SER A 765 34.02 29.81 2.72
CA SER A 765 33.69 29.47 4.10
C SER A 765 32.76 30.51 4.69
N CYS A 766 31.55 30.09 5.07
CA CYS A 766 30.57 30.92 5.75
C CYS A 766 30.32 30.37 7.16
N GLY A 767 30.40 31.22 8.19
CA GLY A 767 30.17 30.79 9.57
C GLY A 767 30.60 31.80 10.64
N SER A 768 30.49 31.38 11.90
CA SER A 768 30.90 32.12 13.09
C SER A 768 32.41 32.36 13.21
#